data_AF-A0A7T3FYV2-F1
#
_entry.id   AF-A0A7T3FYV2-F1
#
_cell.length_a   1.000
_cell.length_b   1.000
_cell.length_c   1.000
_cell.angle_alpha   90.00
_cell.angle_beta   90.00
_cell.angle_gamma   90.00
#
_symmetry.space_group_name_H-M   'P 1'
#
loop_
_entity.id
_entity.type
_entity.pdbx_description
1 polymer ?
#
loop_
_entity_poly.entity_id
_entity_poly.type
_entity_poly.pdbx_seq_one_letter_code
_entity_poly.pdbx_strand_id
1 'polypeptide(L)'
;MSGFEGSTDSTDDGEDPAGGGTEHGDKGGQIELALEAGAIGVWEFDVRDDTVSMRSSQHDRLLGYDDPPDTWSVERFFDHVHPDDRERVEESYEAALASGEWSCEFRIQRADGDQRWLAADGVIAHDDGTPRRAVGTVRDVTDRRRLDRDLRTEREHLRVALENSPFTAFRLDTDLRYTWIGGAHDDFDPDAVIGKRDDEVLPPEPAEQIMEPKRRALEADEAVREVVTYELPSGSVTYDLTVEPLREDGEVIGLTCAALDITERTRLERTLVRLHEASRDIVAAATATTVAERVVEAAVGALGIDAAVVYLLDQADNVLRPVAPTDGLHDLRGEVAPEPPGGSPMVWRAFANDETVSLGGSAGRGGVPDSVESGLWIPLAAHGVLALAAGEREAFDEETRRVAEHLAATAEATLDRIAREAAVEARERELAEQNRRLEGLGRINDIIREIDRELVRATSVEEIEAAVCERLTREGRFAFAWLGERDGEVVTPRARAGDRAGYLDDISLELSADGGDPAVESVASGDVTHVADVVETTRADRWRRTALARGYRSIIATPVRYDGVDYGVLAVYDHEADAFGPLTKEVLVELSDTVARALNAAEIRLALGSDAVVEVELDIRAVDTALGRFATEADTRLDVHGAVPAGEGEVRVFFSSDDDLEAALGDAVATTSMQSFERLGPGSGFGDRTRYEATVSGVTIPTALARSGARARRVRIDDGVATVAAELSRSTDVREFVGRVKAAFPETELVARHDGERLDRPASDPTETLEGLTDRQREVLRTAYLSGYFERPRDRTGEEVAESLGISQSTFNDHLRRAEQTLYARIFDGDSSVG
;
A
#
# COMPACT_ATOMS: atom_id res chain seq x y z
N MET A 1 83.56 34.31 -17.80
CA MET A 1 83.25 35.76 -17.78
C MET A 1 82.99 36.13 -16.33
N SER A 2 83.74 37.12 -15.83
CA SER A 2 83.60 37.87 -14.55
C SER A 2 83.48 37.05 -13.26
N GLY A 3 84.30 37.20 -12.22
CA GLY A 3 85.31 38.18 -11.79
C GLY A 3 85.54 37.89 -10.28
N PHE A 4 86.77 37.77 -9.79
CA PHE A 4 87.51 38.82 -9.04
C PHE A 4 86.72 39.30 -7.79
N GLU A 5 87.17 39.21 -6.53
CA GLU A 5 88.45 39.43 -5.83
C GLU A 5 88.39 38.63 -4.49
N GLY A 6 89.45 38.20 -3.80
CA GLY A 6 90.81 38.72 -3.66
C GLY A 6 91.04 39.12 -2.19
N SER A 7 91.99 38.45 -1.51
CA SER A 7 92.91 38.88 -0.42
C SER A 7 93.29 37.62 0.41
N THR A 8 94.47 36.97 0.39
CA THR A 8 95.88 37.40 0.63
C THR A 8 95.97 38.39 1.78
N ASP A 9 96.65 38.14 2.89
CA ASP A 9 98.08 37.81 3.12
C ASP A 9 98.15 37.54 4.66
N SER A 10 99.12 36.93 5.33
CA SER A 10 100.59 36.84 5.20
C SER A 10 101.04 36.10 6.49
N THR A 11 101.90 35.06 6.48
CA THR A 11 103.38 35.13 6.62
C THR A 11 103.84 36.01 7.82
N ASP A 12 104.80 35.66 8.67
CA ASP A 12 105.86 34.65 8.65
C ASP A 12 106.55 34.67 10.03
N ASP A 13 107.45 33.71 10.22
CA ASP A 13 108.74 33.85 10.92
C ASP A 13 108.81 34.20 12.41
N GLY A 14 109.33 33.24 13.17
CA GLY A 14 110.79 33.21 13.31
C GLY A 14 111.39 33.64 14.65
N GLU A 15 112.33 32.80 15.08
CA GLU A 15 113.45 33.08 16.00
C GLU A 15 113.21 33.04 17.51
N ASP A 16 113.59 31.86 18.03
CA ASP A 16 114.28 31.62 19.29
C ASP A 16 115.34 32.69 19.60
N PRO A 17 115.52 33.11 20.87
CA PRO A 17 116.73 32.62 21.52
C PRO A 17 116.61 32.31 23.01
N ALA A 18 117.35 31.27 23.38
CA ALA A 18 117.78 30.86 24.70
C ALA A 18 118.19 32.00 25.67
N GLY A 19 117.79 31.83 26.94
CA GLY A 19 118.32 32.54 28.10
C GLY A 19 117.90 31.86 29.40
N GLY A 20 118.76 31.00 29.94
CA GLY A 20 118.50 30.22 31.16
C GLY A 20 118.46 31.05 32.45
N GLY A 21 117.62 30.61 33.39
CA GLY A 21 117.56 31.11 34.75
C GLY A 21 116.62 30.29 35.65
N THR A 22 117.21 29.54 36.59
CA THR A 22 116.64 29.08 37.88
C THR A 22 115.49 28.03 37.88
N GLU A 23 115.88 26.75 37.87
CA GLU A 23 115.03 25.56 37.67
C GLU A 23 114.49 24.90 38.97
N HIS A 24 114.08 25.68 39.98
CA HIS A 24 113.42 25.14 41.19
C HIS A 24 112.02 25.72 41.47
N GLY A 25 111.46 26.51 40.54
CA GLY A 25 110.08 27.01 40.58
C GLY A 25 109.12 26.38 39.56
N ASP A 26 109.61 25.59 38.59
CA ASP A 26 108.85 25.17 37.39
C ASP A 26 107.98 23.91 37.60
N LYS A 27 108.40 22.99 38.49
CA LYS A 27 107.68 21.71 38.69
C LYS A 27 106.31 21.87 39.37
N GLY A 28 106.12 22.87 40.23
CA GLY A 28 104.85 23.11 40.91
C GLY A 28 103.78 23.66 39.95
N GLY A 29 104.15 24.63 39.12
CA GLY A 29 103.23 25.26 38.16
C GLY A 29 102.83 24.33 37.01
N GLN A 30 103.73 23.47 36.53
CA GLN A 30 103.39 22.49 35.48
C GLN A 30 102.39 21.42 35.94
N ILE A 31 102.48 20.99 37.21
CA ILE A 31 101.51 20.05 37.79
C ILE A 31 100.14 20.74 37.92
N GLU A 32 100.09 21.98 38.40
CA GLU A 32 98.83 22.71 38.55
C GLU A 32 98.13 22.96 37.20
N LEU A 33 98.89 23.34 36.16
CA LEU A 33 98.36 23.52 34.80
C LEU A 33 97.81 22.21 34.20
N ALA A 34 98.48 21.08 34.44
CA ALA A 34 98.03 19.76 33.98
C ALA A 34 96.74 19.31 34.67
N LEU A 35 96.59 19.62 35.97
CA LEU A 35 95.38 19.34 36.73
C LEU A 35 94.20 20.21 36.29
N GLU A 36 94.44 21.49 35.99
CA GLU A 36 93.41 22.38 35.42
C GLU A 36 92.99 21.93 34.01
N ALA A 37 93.93 21.60 33.12
CA ALA A 37 93.64 21.14 31.76
C ALA A 37 92.89 19.80 31.72
N GLY A 38 93.20 18.89 32.64
CA GLY A 38 92.48 17.62 32.81
C GLY A 38 91.17 17.74 33.58
N ALA A 39 90.88 18.91 34.18
CA ALA A 39 89.80 19.11 35.15
C ALA A 39 89.83 18.08 36.31
N ILE A 40 91.02 17.69 36.76
CA ILE A 40 91.24 16.70 37.81
C ILE A 40 91.64 17.41 39.10
N GLY A 41 90.85 17.21 40.16
CA GLY A 41 91.23 17.60 41.51
C GLY A 41 92.15 16.55 42.13
N VAL A 42 93.21 16.97 42.82
CA VAL A 42 94.07 16.11 43.64
C VAL A 42 93.89 16.47 45.11
N TRP A 43 93.90 15.47 45.97
CA TRP A 43 93.83 15.60 47.41
C TRP A 43 94.81 14.65 48.09
N GLU A 44 95.29 15.07 49.26
CA GLU A 44 96.15 14.30 50.14
C GLU A 44 95.72 14.51 51.58
N PHE A 45 95.54 13.41 52.29
CA PHE A 45 95.03 13.36 53.64
C PHE A 45 95.98 12.59 54.57
N ASP A 46 96.26 13.14 55.76
CA ASP A 46 96.91 12.38 56.83
C ASP A 46 95.84 11.67 57.66
N VAL A 47 95.88 10.33 57.64
CA VAL A 47 94.86 9.47 58.23
C VAL A 47 94.91 9.49 59.76
N ARG A 48 96.03 9.91 60.39
CA ARG A 48 96.19 9.90 61.85
C ARG A 48 95.65 11.16 62.53
N ASP A 49 95.82 12.30 61.91
CA ASP A 49 95.47 13.62 62.48
C ASP A 49 94.12 14.15 61.96
N ASP A 50 93.41 13.36 61.14
CA ASP A 50 92.17 13.72 60.44
C ASP A 50 92.26 15.08 59.70
N THR A 51 93.45 15.39 59.17
CA THR A 51 93.73 16.68 58.54
C THR A 51 94.23 16.51 57.11
N VAL A 52 93.66 17.31 56.22
CA VAL A 52 94.17 17.45 54.85
C VAL A 52 95.57 18.04 54.88
N SER A 53 96.51 17.31 54.28
CA SER A 53 97.89 17.78 54.08
C SER A 53 98.02 18.60 52.79
N MET A 54 97.24 18.30 51.75
CA MET A 54 97.23 19.07 50.49
C MET A 54 95.91 18.92 49.73
N ARG A 55 95.41 20.00 49.13
CA ARG A 55 94.33 20.00 48.12
C ARG A 55 94.73 20.90 46.97
N SER A 56 94.47 20.46 45.74
CA SER A 56 94.59 21.30 44.56
C SER A 56 93.45 22.32 44.49
N SER A 57 93.70 23.46 43.87
CA SER A 57 92.68 24.47 43.53
C SER A 57 91.52 23.87 42.73
N GLN A 58 91.80 22.93 41.83
CA GLN A 58 90.79 22.22 41.03
C GLN A 58 89.88 21.31 41.88
N HIS A 59 90.41 20.67 42.92
CA HIS A 59 89.60 19.89 43.88
C HIS A 59 88.55 20.76 44.57
N ASP A 60 88.95 21.95 45.03
CA ASP A 60 88.05 22.87 45.73
C ASP A 60 86.99 23.46 44.78
N ARG A 61 87.37 23.79 43.54
CA ARG A 61 86.43 24.20 42.49
C ARG A 61 85.42 23.12 42.14
N LEU A 62 85.83 21.84 42.05
CA LEU A 62 84.92 20.72 41.78
C LEU A 62 83.82 20.60 42.86
N LEU A 63 84.14 20.92 44.12
CA LEU A 63 83.20 20.91 45.24
C LEU A 63 82.40 22.22 45.40
N GLY A 64 82.70 23.24 44.58
CA GLY A 64 81.96 24.51 44.53
C GLY A 64 82.51 25.61 45.44
N TYR A 65 83.79 25.54 45.82
CA TYR A 65 84.44 26.57 46.63
C TYR A 65 85.30 27.49 45.75
N ASP A 66 84.90 28.77 45.68
CA ASP A 66 85.75 29.85 45.15
C ASP A 66 86.73 30.36 46.23
N ASP A 67 86.27 30.42 47.48
CA ASP A 67 87.08 30.65 48.68
C ASP A 67 87.07 29.38 49.54
N PRO A 68 88.15 28.56 49.50
CA PRO A 68 88.17 27.30 50.22
C PRO A 68 88.30 27.53 51.74
N PRO A 69 87.70 26.67 52.56
CA PRO A 69 87.84 26.74 54.01
C PRO A 69 89.27 26.42 54.46
N ASP A 70 89.74 27.11 55.51
CA ASP A 70 91.07 26.94 56.11
C ASP A 70 91.32 25.52 56.64
N THR A 71 90.25 24.80 57.01
CA THR A 71 90.30 23.40 57.48
C THR A 71 89.36 22.50 56.68
N TRP A 72 89.85 21.31 56.35
CA TRP A 72 89.12 20.27 55.62
C TRP A 72 89.31 18.92 56.29
N SER A 73 88.20 18.29 56.66
CA SER A 73 88.14 16.96 57.29
C SER A 73 87.41 15.97 56.38
N VAL A 74 87.55 14.68 56.69
CA VAL A 74 86.83 13.60 56.01
C VAL A 74 85.32 13.73 56.19
N GLU A 75 84.85 14.14 57.37
CA GLU A 75 83.44 14.41 57.65
C GLU A 75 82.88 15.51 56.73
N ARG A 76 83.66 16.57 56.49
CA ARG A 76 83.26 17.65 55.57
C ARG A 76 83.17 17.18 54.13
N PHE A 77 84.00 16.23 53.69
CA PHE A 77 83.85 15.60 52.38
C PHE A 77 82.55 14.79 52.30
N PHE A 78 82.25 13.96 53.31
CA PHE A 78 81.01 13.17 53.35
C PHE A 78 79.74 14.02 53.41
N ASP A 79 79.80 15.23 53.96
CA ASP A 79 78.68 16.19 53.92
C ASP A 79 78.37 16.70 52.51
N HIS A 80 79.35 16.65 51.58
CA HIS A 80 79.10 16.96 50.18
C HIS A 80 78.60 15.73 49.41
N VAL A 81 78.78 14.50 49.91
CA VAL A 81 78.26 13.31 49.26
C VAL A 81 76.74 13.30 49.38
N HIS A 82 76.04 13.04 48.26
CA HIS A 82 74.59 13.00 48.23
C HIS A 82 74.05 11.97 49.25
N PRO A 83 72.98 12.27 50.01
CA PRO A 83 72.47 11.40 51.09
C PRO A 83 72.29 9.93 50.69
N ASP A 84 71.71 9.66 49.51
CA ASP A 84 71.53 8.30 48.98
C ASP A 84 72.83 7.52 48.71
N ASP A 85 73.95 8.21 48.45
CA ASP A 85 75.24 7.59 48.15
C ASP A 85 76.16 7.53 49.38
N ARG A 86 75.81 8.23 50.47
CA ARG A 86 76.69 8.43 51.63
C ARG A 86 77.12 7.12 52.29
N GLU A 87 76.18 6.25 52.64
CA GLU A 87 76.44 4.93 53.26
C GLU A 87 77.38 4.07 52.38
N ARG A 88 77.08 3.98 51.07
CA ARG A 88 77.89 3.23 50.10
C ARG A 88 79.32 3.77 49.97
N VAL A 89 79.48 5.09 49.98
CA VAL A 89 80.79 5.74 49.83
C VAL A 89 81.60 5.64 51.11
N GLU A 90 80.96 5.77 52.29
CA GLU A 90 81.56 5.56 53.61
C GLU A 90 82.08 4.12 53.74
N GLU A 91 81.25 3.11 53.45
CA GLU A 91 81.67 1.68 53.46
C GLU A 91 82.83 1.41 52.49
N SER A 92 82.76 1.97 51.28
CA SER A 92 83.82 1.83 50.28
C SER A 92 85.14 2.47 50.72
N TYR A 93 85.07 3.61 51.41
CA TYR A 93 86.24 4.29 51.96
C TYR A 93 86.82 3.52 53.16
N GLU A 94 85.98 3.00 54.05
CA GLU A 94 86.42 2.15 55.17
C GLU A 94 87.10 0.86 54.68
N ALA A 95 86.53 0.21 53.66
CA ALA A 95 87.16 -0.96 53.05
C ALA A 95 88.53 -0.62 52.43
N ALA A 96 88.66 0.58 51.83
CA ALA A 96 89.91 1.04 51.26
C ALA A 96 91.01 1.28 52.29
N LEU A 97 90.68 1.67 53.52
CA LEU A 97 91.64 1.81 54.62
C LEU A 97 92.35 0.47 54.94
N ALA A 98 91.69 -0.65 54.67
CA ALA A 98 92.26 -1.99 54.82
C ALA A 98 92.96 -2.50 53.54
N SER A 99 92.42 -2.21 52.34
CA SER A 99 92.94 -2.74 51.07
C SER A 99 94.07 -1.92 50.44
N GLY A 100 94.18 -0.62 50.75
CA GLY A 100 95.20 0.29 50.21
C GLY A 100 94.81 1.01 48.91
N GLU A 101 93.69 0.67 48.28
CA GLU A 101 93.19 1.32 47.06
C GLU A 101 91.71 1.65 47.19
N TRP A 102 91.32 2.85 46.74
CA TRP A 102 89.96 3.36 46.75
C TRP A 102 89.56 3.79 45.34
N SER A 103 88.41 3.35 44.84
CA SER A 103 87.83 3.82 43.59
C SER A 103 86.31 3.84 43.73
N CYS A 104 85.70 5.00 43.51
CA CYS A 104 84.25 5.14 43.64
C CYS A 104 83.70 6.28 42.77
N GLU A 105 82.55 6.04 42.13
CA GLU A 105 81.73 7.08 41.53
C GLU A 105 80.52 7.39 42.41
N PHE A 106 80.27 8.66 42.70
CA PHE A 106 79.20 9.10 43.58
C PHE A 106 78.70 10.49 43.23
N ARG A 107 77.48 10.78 43.66
CA ARG A 107 76.89 12.11 43.56
C ARG A 107 77.41 12.99 44.68
N ILE A 108 77.72 14.24 44.35
CA ILE A 108 77.93 15.30 45.32
C ILE A 108 76.86 16.38 45.19
N GLN A 109 76.61 17.07 46.29
CA GLN A 109 75.97 18.37 46.35
C GLN A 109 77.06 19.41 46.59
N ARG A 110 77.31 20.24 45.58
CA ARG A 110 78.30 21.33 45.69
C ARG A 110 77.82 22.39 46.67
N ALA A 111 78.75 23.20 47.17
CA ALA A 111 78.44 24.29 48.09
C ALA A 111 77.50 25.36 47.48
N ASP A 112 77.46 25.48 46.14
CA ASP A 112 76.54 26.32 45.39
C ASP A 112 75.14 25.68 45.16
N GLY A 113 74.94 24.47 45.64
CA GLY A 113 73.69 23.71 45.56
C GLY A 113 73.56 22.82 44.32
N ASP A 114 74.51 22.89 43.38
CA ASP A 114 74.47 22.15 42.11
C ASP A 114 74.91 20.69 42.32
N GLN A 115 74.18 19.73 41.74
CA GLN A 115 74.49 18.31 41.89
C GLN A 115 75.40 17.81 40.76
N ARG A 116 76.51 17.15 41.11
CA ARG A 116 77.47 16.57 40.16
C ARG A 116 77.76 15.11 40.46
N TRP A 117 78.24 14.39 39.46
CA TRP A 117 78.83 13.07 39.62
C TRP A 117 80.34 13.19 39.62
N LEU A 118 80.98 12.75 40.70
CA LEU A 118 82.43 12.66 40.77
C LEU A 118 82.87 11.20 40.72
N ALA A 119 83.99 10.96 40.04
CA ALA A 119 84.75 9.73 40.15
C ALA A 119 86.02 10.02 40.94
N ALA A 120 86.21 9.34 42.07
CA ALA A 120 87.40 9.48 42.90
C ALA A 120 88.20 8.19 42.87
N ASP A 121 89.52 8.32 42.69
CA ASP A 121 90.49 7.23 42.69
C ASP A 121 91.63 7.60 43.64
N GLY A 122 91.88 6.80 44.67
CA GLY A 122 92.86 7.07 45.72
C GLY A 122 93.67 5.85 46.12
N VAL A 123 94.88 6.10 46.61
CA VAL A 123 95.79 5.09 47.17
C VAL A 123 96.12 5.48 48.61
N ILE A 124 96.03 4.50 49.51
CA ILE A 124 96.27 4.66 50.94
C ILE A 124 97.59 3.96 51.28
N ALA A 125 98.58 4.75 51.70
CA ALA A 125 99.89 4.27 52.11
C ALA A 125 99.92 3.90 53.60
N HIS A 126 100.43 2.72 53.92
CA HIS A 126 100.58 2.19 55.28
C HIS A 126 102.04 2.24 55.75
N ASP A 127 102.24 2.48 57.04
CA ASP A 127 103.54 2.43 57.73
C ASP A 127 103.41 1.45 58.90
N ASP A 128 104.23 0.39 58.92
CA ASP A 128 104.14 -0.75 59.86
C ASP A 128 102.72 -1.33 60.01
N GLY A 129 101.98 -1.46 58.89
CA GLY A 129 100.62 -2.03 58.86
C GLY A 129 99.50 -1.08 59.32
N THR A 130 99.81 0.18 59.64
CA THR A 130 98.82 1.21 59.99
C THR A 130 98.70 2.25 58.87
N PRO A 131 97.49 2.59 58.38
CA PRO A 131 97.33 3.59 57.34
C PRO A 131 97.82 4.96 57.83
N ARG A 132 98.58 5.66 57.00
CA ARG A 132 99.22 6.93 57.35
C ARG A 132 98.81 8.07 56.44
N ARG A 133 98.77 7.84 55.12
CA ARG A 133 98.52 8.91 54.13
C ARG A 133 97.66 8.38 53.00
N ALA A 134 96.59 9.10 52.64
CA ALA A 134 95.77 8.81 51.48
C ALA A 134 95.97 9.90 50.42
N VAL A 135 96.26 9.53 49.19
CA VAL A 135 96.41 10.44 48.05
C VAL A 135 95.47 9.99 46.95
N GLY A 136 94.70 10.91 46.37
CA GLY A 136 93.80 10.57 45.29
C GLY A 136 93.51 11.71 44.32
N THR A 137 92.85 11.32 43.24
CA THR A 137 92.32 12.19 42.20
C THR A 137 90.80 12.16 42.24
N VAL A 138 90.18 13.24 41.77
CA VAL A 138 88.74 13.34 41.59
C VAL A 138 88.43 14.07 40.30
N ARG A 139 87.48 13.55 39.52
CA ARG A 139 87.08 14.09 38.21
C ARG A 139 85.56 14.17 38.09
N ASP A 140 85.06 15.20 37.42
CA ASP A 140 83.62 15.32 37.10
C ASP A 140 83.28 14.37 35.94
N VAL A 141 82.26 13.52 36.12
CA VAL A 141 81.75 12.58 35.12
C VAL A 141 80.28 12.82 34.78
N THR A 142 79.73 13.98 35.12
CA THR A 142 78.32 14.34 34.98
C THR A 142 77.85 14.28 33.52
N ASP A 143 78.58 14.88 32.58
CA ASP A 143 78.17 14.95 31.18
C ASP A 143 78.14 13.56 30.51
N ARG A 144 79.14 12.72 30.83
CA ARG A 144 79.17 11.32 30.40
C ARG A 144 77.94 10.56 30.90
N ARG A 145 77.58 10.71 32.18
CA ARG A 145 76.41 10.03 32.77
C ARG A 145 75.07 10.54 32.21
N ARG A 146 74.99 11.82 31.80
CA ARG A 146 73.81 12.38 31.13
C ARG A 146 73.64 11.78 29.74
N LEU A 147 74.68 11.81 28.90
CA LEU A 147 74.65 11.22 27.55
C LEU A 147 74.32 9.73 27.55
N ASP A 148 74.93 8.96 28.47
CA ASP A 148 74.63 7.53 28.62
C ASP A 148 73.17 7.28 29.02
N ARG A 149 72.60 8.15 29.85
CA ARG A 149 71.19 8.05 30.26
C ARG A 149 70.26 8.40 29.10
N ASP A 150 70.51 9.51 28.41
CA ASP A 150 69.67 9.96 27.30
C ASP A 150 69.65 8.92 26.18
N LEU A 151 70.81 8.34 25.84
CA LEU A 151 70.91 7.26 24.85
C LEU A 151 70.16 5.99 25.28
N ARG A 152 70.18 5.64 26.57
CA ARG A 152 69.40 4.51 27.11
C ARG A 152 67.92 4.78 27.05
N THR A 153 67.48 6.00 27.41
CA THR A 153 66.08 6.40 27.39
C THR A 153 65.52 6.39 25.96
N GLU A 154 66.25 6.94 24.99
CA GLU A 154 65.84 6.91 23.58
C GLU A 154 65.77 5.48 23.02
N ARG A 155 66.75 4.63 23.34
CA ARG A 155 66.72 3.21 22.95
C ARG A 155 65.52 2.46 23.55
N GLU A 156 65.20 2.72 24.81
CA GLU A 156 64.05 2.10 25.46
C GLU A 156 62.73 2.61 24.87
N HIS A 157 62.62 3.91 24.58
CA HIS A 157 61.45 4.47 23.92
C HIS A 157 61.22 3.87 22.53
N LEU A 158 62.28 3.73 21.72
CA LEU A 158 62.23 3.06 20.42
C LEU A 158 61.81 1.60 20.55
N ARG A 159 62.38 0.86 21.51
CA ARG A 159 62.05 -0.54 21.78
C ARG A 159 60.56 -0.71 22.14
N VAL A 160 60.06 0.07 23.10
CA VAL A 160 58.66 -0.01 23.56
C VAL A 160 57.67 0.38 22.46
N ALA A 161 58.00 1.37 21.64
CA ALA A 161 57.15 1.81 20.53
C ALA A 161 56.98 0.73 19.45
N LEU A 162 58.03 -0.06 19.19
CA LEU A 162 58.01 -1.13 18.19
C LEU A 162 57.37 -2.42 18.70
N GLU A 163 57.57 -2.80 19.98
CA GLU A 163 57.06 -4.06 20.53
C GLU A 163 55.53 -4.17 20.57
N ASN A 164 54.79 -3.05 20.63
CA ASN A 164 53.33 -3.04 20.74
C ASN A 164 52.63 -2.44 19.52
N SER A 165 53.32 -2.33 18.38
CA SER A 165 52.79 -1.75 17.14
C SER A 165 52.72 -2.81 16.04
N PRO A 166 51.73 -2.77 15.13
CA PRO A 166 51.65 -3.64 13.94
C PRO A 166 52.69 -3.26 12.87
N PHE A 167 53.83 -2.76 13.30
CA PHE A 167 54.85 -2.11 12.49
C PHE A 167 56.18 -2.81 12.70
N THR A 168 56.76 -3.34 11.63
CA THR A 168 58.08 -3.96 11.63
C THR A 168 59.06 -3.04 10.91
N ALA A 169 60.09 -2.59 11.63
CA ALA A 169 61.19 -1.82 11.05
C ALA A 169 62.40 -2.74 10.88
N PHE A 170 63.07 -2.66 9.74
CA PHE A 170 64.27 -3.46 9.49
C PHE A 170 65.25 -2.74 8.59
N ARG A 171 66.52 -3.14 8.67
CA ARG A 171 67.60 -2.56 7.90
C ARG A 171 68.34 -3.64 7.15
N LEU A 172 68.66 -3.36 5.89
CA LEU A 172 69.34 -4.27 4.97
C LEU A 172 70.69 -3.69 4.53
N ASP A 173 71.65 -4.54 4.20
CA ASP A 173 72.85 -4.13 3.46
C ASP A 173 72.60 -4.03 1.94
N THR A 174 73.62 -3.71 1.16
CA THR A 174 73.55 -3.62 -0.31
C THR A 174 73.30 -4.97 -1.00
N ASP A 175 73.51 -6.08 -0.32
CA ASP A 175 73.19 -7.44 -0.80
C ASP A 175 71.78 -7.90 -0.35
N LEU A 176 71.00 -6.98 0.24
CA LEU A 176 69.66 -7.20 0.79
C LEU A 176 69.62 -8.15 1.99
N ARG A 177 70.72 -8.24 2.76
CA ARG A 177 70.76 -9.06 3.98
C ARG A 177 70.34 -8.25 5.19
N TYR A 178 69.55 -8.86 6.07
CA TYR A 178 69.10 -8.22 7.31
C TYR A 178 70.27 -7.90 8.25
N THR A 179 70.47 -6.61 8.57
CA THR A 179 71.46 -6.14 9.54
C THR A 179 70.84 -5.81 10.89
N TRP A 180 69.55 -5.50 10.89
CA TRP A 180 68.77 -5.20 12.09
C TRP A 180 67.27 -5.36 11.79
N ILE A 181 66.50 -5.79 12.77
CA ILE A 181 65.04 -5.87 12.71
C ILE A 181 64.47 -5.55 14.11
N GLY A 182 63.35 -4.84 14.16
CA GLY A 182 62.67 -4.48 15.40
C GLY A 182 61.17 -4.31 15.19
N GLY A 183 60.40 -4.74 16.19
CA GLY A 183 58.94 -4.83 16.14
C GLY A 183 58.45 -6.28 16.18
N ALA A 184 57.17 -6.47 16.48
CA ALA A 184 56.54 -7.78 16.46
C ALA A 184 56.38 -8.28 15.01
N HIS A 185 56.66 -9.56 14.79
CA HIS A 185 56.37 -10.28 13.55
C HIS A 185 55.92 -11.69 13.94
N ASP A 186 54.74 -12.12 13.49
CA ASP A 186 54.16 -13.40 13.93
C ASP A 186 54.81 -14.61 13.21
N ASP A 187 55.24 -14.44 11.96
CA ASP A 187 55.75 -15.55 11.15
C ASP A 187 57.28 -15.82 11.25
N PHE A 188 58.09 -14.92 11.83
CA PHE A 188 59.56 -15.09 11.86
C PHE A 188 60.18 -14.70 13.20
N ASP A 189 61.22 -15.44 13.60
CA ASP A 189 62.09 -15.08 14.71
C ASP A 189 63.07 -13.96 14.29
N PRO A 190 63.01 -12.76 14.91
CA PRO A 190 63.86 -11.62 14.57
C PRO A 190 65.36 -11.96 14.57
N ASP A 191 65.81 -12.81 15.50
CA ASP A 191 67.23 -13.18 15.63
C ASP A 191 67.67 -14.20 14.58
N ALA A 192 66.73 -15.01 14.06
CA ALA A 192 67.01 -16.04 13.06
C ALA A 192 67.12 -15.48 11.63
N VAL A 193 66.69 -14.25 11.40
CA VAL A 193 66.63 -13.58 10.09
C VAL A 193 67.87 -12.73 9.81
N ILE A 194 68.58 -12.27 10.85
CA ILE A 194 69.81 -11.47 10.70
C ILE A 194 70.85 -12.22 9.84
N GLY A 195 71.38 -11.52 8.82
CA GLY A 195 72.38 -12.01 7.88
C GLY A 195 71.83 -12.77 6.66
N LYS A 196 70.53 -13.04 6.61
CA LYS A 196 69.86 -13.75 5.51
C LYS A 196 69.16 -12.77 4.56
N ARG A 197 68.79 -13.24 3.38
CA ARG A 197 67.91 -12.55 2.41
C ARG A 197 66.49 -13.09 2.50
N ASP A 198 65.51 -12.36 1.95
CA ASP A 198 64.11 -12.80 1.95
C ASP A 198 63.92 -14.17 1.28
N ASP A 199 64.64 -14.46 0.19
CA ASP A 199 64.59 -15.76 -0.53
C ASP A 199 65.25 -16.92 0.23
N GLU A 200 65.98 -16.64 1.31
CA GLU A 200 66.54 -17.64 2.22
C GLU A 200 65.59 -17.94 3.41
N VAL A 201 64.55 -17.12 3.60
CA VAL A 201 63.61 -17.19 4.74
C VAL A 201 62.19 -17.52 4.29
N LEU A 202 61.78 -17.03 3.12
CA LEU A 202 60.44 -17.16 2.56
C LEU A 202 60.40 -18.11 1.36
N PRO A 203 59.22 -18.67 1.03
CA PRO A 203 59.02 -19.36 -0.23
C PRO A 203 59.31 -18.45 -1.45
N PRO A 204 59.64 -19.01 -2.63
CA PRO A 204 60.15 -18.24 -3.77
C PRO A 204 59.20 -17.14 -4.28
N GLU A 205 57.90 -17.39 -4.31
CA GLU A 205 56.90 -16.41 -4.77
C GLU A 205 56.77 -15.21 -3.82
N PRO A 206 56.50 -15.40 -2.51
CA PRO A 206 56.51 -14.31 -1.53
C PRO A 206 57.85 -13.55 -1.47
N ALA A 207 58.98 -14.26 -1.54
CA ALA A 207 60.29 -13.64 -1.49
C ALA A 207 60.48 -12.64 -2.64
N GLU A 208 60.20 -13.03 -3.88
CA GLU A 208 60.38 -12.15 -5.04
C GLU A 208 59.49 -10.89 -4.95
N GLN A 209 58.24 -11.04 -4.48
CA GLN A 209 57.31 -9.92 -4.34
C GLN A 209 57.78 -8.86 -3.33
N ILE A 210 58.52 -9.27 -2.30
CA ILE A 210 59.07 -8.36 -1.28
C ILE A 210 60.46 -7.83 -1.70
N MET A 211 61.23 -8.64 -2.42
CA MET A 211 62.58 -8.28 -2.86
C MET A 211 62.59 -7.30 -4.02
N GLU A 212 61.61 -7.36 -4.90
CA GLU A 212 61.53 -6.49 -6.08
C GLU A 212 61.47 -4.99 -5.71
N PRO A 213 60.59 -4.52 -4.80
CA PRO A 213 60.62 -3.13 -4.33
C PRO A 213 61.94 -2.73 -3.68
N LYS A 214 62.56 -3.64 -2.91
CA LYS A 214 63.86 -3.40 -2.25
C LYS A 214 64.97 -3.20 -3.29
N ARG A 215 64.97 -4.04 -4.33
CA ARG A 215 65.94 -3.95 -5.43
C ARG A 215 65.74 -2.68 -6.25
N ARG A 216 64.48 -2.31 -6.53
CA ARG A 216 64.13 -1.06 -7.21
C ARG A 216 64.66 0.16 -6.45
N ALA A 217 64.42 0.22 -5.13
CA ALA A 217 64.88 1.32 -4.30
C ALA A 217 66.42 1.44 -4.30
N LEU A 218 67.11 0.30 -4.26
CA LEU A 218 68.58 0.23 -4.27
C LEU A 218 69.18 0.63 -5.63
N GLU A 219 68.59 0.16 -6.75
CA GLU A 219 69.07 0.45 -8.11
C GLU A 219 68.77 1.89 -8.55
N ALA A 220 67.61 2.43 -8.15
CA ALA A 220 67.18 3.77 -8.52
C ALA A 220 67.68 4.87 -7.57
N ASP A 221 68.19 4.52 -6.39
CA ASP A 221 68.51 5.45 -5.29
C ASP A 221 67.32 6.35 -4.90
N GLU A 222 66.10 5.78 -4.97
CA GLU A 222 64.85 6.47 -4.67
C GLU A 222 64.02 5.69 -3.64
N ALA A 223 63.27 6.40 -2.82
CA ALA A 223 62.36 5.78 -1.87
C ALA A 223 61.18 5.12 -2.61
N VAL A 224 60.86 3.89 -2.22
CA VAL A 224 59.73 3.12 -2.75
C VAL A 224 58.73 2.91 -1.64
N ARG A 225 57.45 3.17 -1.92
CA ARG A 225 56.35 2.81 -1.04
C ARG A 225 55.25 2.13 -1.83
N GLU A 226 54.88 0.93 -1.41
CA GLU A 226 53.85 0.15 -2.09
C GLU A 226 53.21 -0.88 -1.17
N VAL A 227 51.98 -1.24 -1.52
CA VAL A 227 51.25 -2.31 -0.84
C VAL A 227 51.59 -3.63 -1.53
N VAL A 228 52.11 -4.59 -0.77
CA VAL A 228 52.49 -5.92 -1.24
C VAL A 228 51.61 -6.95 -0.55
N THR A 229 51.02 -7.86 -1.31
CA THR A 229 50.19 -8.97 -0.81
C THR A 229 50.78 -10.29 -1.27
N TYR A 230 51.07 -11.21 -0.35
CA TYR A 230 51.62 -12.54 -0.64
C TYR A 230 51.01 -13.61 0.27
N GLU A 231 51.10 -14.86 -0.17
CA GLU A 231 50.59 -16.03 0.55
C GLU A 231 51.66 -16.70 1.40
N LEU A 232 51.42 -16.80 2.71
CA LEU A 232 52.21 -17.60 3.64
C LEU A 232 51.46 -18.89 4.01
N PRO A 233 52.13 -19.90 4.58
CA PRO A 233 51.46 -21.09 5.11
C PRO A 233 50.38 -20.78 6.17
N SER A 234 50.49 -19.64 6.85
CA SER A 234 49.55 -19.10 7.84
C SER A 234 48.37 -18.33 7.20
N GLY A 235 48.46 -17.99 5.91
CA GLY A 235 47.42 -17.29 5.15
C GLY A 235 47.96 -16.10 4.35
N SER A 236 47.05 -15.41 3.66
CA SER A 236 47.35 -14.21 2.88
C SER A 236 47.62 -13.01 3.78
N VAL A 237 48.78 -12.37 3.62
CA VAL A 237 49.20 -11.20 4.39
C VAL A 237 49.43 -10.01 3.46
N THR A 238 49.07 -8.81 3.90
CA THR A 238 49.22 -7.55 3.15
C THR A 238 49.95 -6.50 3.96
N TYR A 239 51.10 -6.03 3.44
CA TYR A 239 51.91 -4.99 4.06
C TYR A 239 51.92 -3.71 3.21
N ASP A 240 51.82 -2.56 3.87
CA ASP A 240 52.26 -1.27 3.30
C ASP A 240 53.78 -1.15 3.58
N LEU A 241 54.58 -1.48 2.56
CA LEU A 241 56.03 -1.53 2.63
C LEU A 241 56.60 -0.19 2.15
N THR A 242 57.38 0.45 3.03
CA THR A 242 58.20 1.62 2.71
C THR A 242 59.67 1.22 2.75
N VAL A 243 60.42 1.54 1.70
CA VAL A 243 61.84 1.27 1.54
C VAL A 243 62.56 2.56 1.22
N GLU A 244 63.53 2.95 2.05
CA GLU A 244 64.35 4.15 1.88
C GLU A 244 65.85 3.77 1.76
N PRO A 245 66.58 4.32 0.77
CA PRO A 245 68.03 4.16 0.69
C PRO A 245 68.74 4.79 1.87
N LEU A 246 69.54 4.01 2.59
CA LEU A 246 70.37 4.49 3.68
C LEU A 246 71.71 4.98 3.14
N ARG A 247 72.06 6.24 3.43
CA ARG A 247 73.27 6.89 2.93
C ARG A 247 74.25 7.22 4.04
N GLU A 248 75.53 7.02 3.76
CA GLU A 248 76.65 7.50 4.58
C GLU A 248 77.65 8.17 3.64
N ASP A 249 78.04 9.43 3.93
CA ASP A 249 78.90 10.26 3.08
C ASP A 249 78.48 10.39 1.60
N GLY A 250 77.19 10.21 1.29
CA GLY A 250 76.62 10.31 -0.06
C GLY A 250 76.61 9.02 -0.86
N GLU A 251 77.11 7.91 -0.30
CA GLU A 251 77.00 6.57 -0.89
C GLU A 251 75.89 5.76 -0.22
N VAL A 252 75.18 4.93 -0.99
CA VAL A 252 74.14 4.03 -0.47
C VAL A 252 74.82 2.82 0.16
N ILE A 253 74.67 2.68 1.49
CA ILE A 253 75.27 1.59 2.28
C ILE A 253 74.27 0.47 2.59
N GLY A 254 72.99 0.66 2.24
CA GLY A 254 71.93 -0.30 2.52
C GLY A 254 70.54 0.32 2.38
N LEU A 255 69.54 -0.33 2.97
CA LEU A 255 68.14 0.10 2.96
C LEU A 255 67.57 0.14 4.37
N THR A 256 66.77 1.15 4.67
CA THR A 256 65.88 1.19 5.84
C THR A 256 64.46 0.92 5.37
N CYS A 257 63.82 -0.08 5.96
CA CYS A 257 62.51 -0.53 5.56
C CYS A 257 61.54 -0.51 6.74
N ALA A 258 60.28 -0.28 6.42
CA ALA A 258 59.16 -0.24 7.34
C ALA A 258 57.98 -0.98 6.71
N ALA A 259 57.47 -2.01 7.38
CA ALA A 259 56.31 -2.77 6.96
C ALA A 259 55.19 -2.59 7.98
N LEU A 260 54.06 -2.03 7.54
CA LEU A 260 52.83 -1.94 8.34
C LEU A 260 51.86 -3.05 7.91
N ASP A 261 51.49 -3.94 8.83
CA ASP A 261 50.47 -4.95 8.55
C ASP A 261 49.10 -4.28 8.40
N ILE A 262 48.54 -4.35 7.20
CA ILE A 262 47.21 -3.84 6.86
C ILE A 262 46.26 -4.97 6.41
N THR A 263 46.58 -6.21 6.76
CA THR A 263 45.83 -7.41 6.36
C THR A 263 44.39 -7.33 6.82
N GLU A 264 44.17 -7.16 8.12
CA GLU A 264 42.83 -7.06 8.73
C GLU A 264 42.03 -5.88 8.18
N ARG A 265 42.69 -4.74 8.01
CA ARG A 265 42.07 -3.55 7.41
C ARG A 265 41.60 -3.83 5.98
N THR A 266 42.46 -4.42 5.16
CA THR A 266 42.16 -4.69 3.74
C THR A 266 41.09 -5.77 3.60
N ARG A 267 41.08 -6.78 4.48
CA ARG A 267 40.02 -7.79 4.56
C ARG A 267 38.68 -7.13 4.89
N LEU A 268 38.62 -6.31 5.94
CA LEU A 268 37.40 -5.59 6.33
C LEU A 268 36.88 -4.67 5.21
N GLU A 269 37.76 -3.89 4.58
CA GLU A 269 37.39 -3.02 3.46
C GLU A 269 36.81 -3.81 2.28
N ARG A 270 37.41 -4.97 1.92
CA ARG A 270 36.88 -5.84 0.85
C ARG A 270 35.52 -6.44 1.21
N THR A 271 35.35 -6.92 2.44
CA THR A 271 34.06 -7.47 2.91
C THR A 271 32.96 -6.40 2.88
N LEU A 272 33.25 -5.17 3.31
CA LEU A 272 32.30 -4.07 3.26
C LEU A 272 31.87 -3.72 1.83
N VAL A 273 32.81 -3.70 0.87
CA VAL A 273 32.49 -3.45 -0.54
C VAL A 273 31.56 -4.53 -1.09
N ARG A 274 31.88 -5.81 -0.87
CA ARG A 274 31.04 -6.93 -1.32
C ARG A 274 29.65 -6.91 -0.69
N LEU A 275 29.56 -6.62 0.61
CA LEU A 275 28.29 -6.49 1.31
C LEU A 275 27.45 -5.34 0.75
N HIS A 276 28.07 -4.19 0.48
CA HIS A 276 27.36 -3.02 -0.06
C HIS A 276 26.84 -3.23 -1.49
N GLU A 277 27.61 -3.91 -2.33
CA GLU A 277 27.17 -4.34 -3.67
C GLU A 277 26.01 -5.32 -3.58
N ALA A 278 26.15 -6.36 -2.75
CA ALA A 278 25.09 -7.34 -2.49
C ALA A 278 23.79 -6.68 -2.01
N SER A 279 23.85 -5.77 -1.03
CA SER A 279 22.67 -5.06 -0.52
C SER A 279 21.97 -4.25 -1.61
N ARG A 280 22.73 -3.62 -2.53
CA ARG A 280 22.14 -2.89 -3.66
C ARG A 280 21.41 -3.82 -4.62
N ASP A 281 22.02 -4.96 -4.95
CA ASP A 281 21.43 -5.92 -5.88
C ASP A 281 20.18 -6.58 -5.31
N ILE A 282 20.18 -6.86 -4.00
CA ILE A 282 18.99 -7.31 -3.28
C ILE A 282 17.88 -6.27 -3.39
N VAL A 283 18.13 -5.01 -3.03
CA VAL A 283 17.11 -3.94 -3.06
C VAL A 283 16.53 -3.72 -4.46
N ALA A 284 17.37 -3.85 -5.49
CA ALA A 284 16.98 -3.69 -6.90
C ALA A 284 16.16 -4.87 -7.46
N ALA A 285 16.07 -5.98 -6.74
CA ALA A 285 15.31 -7.14 -7.18
C ALA A 285 13.80 -6.82 -7.32
N ALA A 286 13.20 -7.37 -8.38
CA ALA A 286 11.79 -7.18 -8.70
C ALA A 286 10.89 -8.33 -8.20
N THR A 287 11.47 -9.48 -7.88
CA THR A 287 10.71 -10.68 -7.47
C THR A 287 11.34 -11.32 -6.24
N ALA A 288 10.51 -12.03 -5.47
CA ALA A 288 10.97 -12.74 -4.28
C ALA A 288 12.04 -13.80 -4.61
N THR A 289 11.92 -14.47 -5.76
CA THR A 289 12.92 -15.42 -6.27
C THR A 289 14.25 -14.73 -6.54
N THR A 290 14.25 -13.57 -7.19
CA THR A 290 15.48 -12.81 -7.45
C THR A 290 16.11 -12.31 -6.15
N VAL A 291 15.31 -11.90 -5.16
CA VAL A 291 15.83 -11.56 -3.82
C VAL A 291 16.56 -12.77 -3.22
N ALA A 292 15.92 -13.94 -3.22
CA ALA A 292 16.52 -15.17 -2.69
C ALA A 292 17.85 -15.52 -3.38
N GLU A 293 17.90 -15.45 -4.72
CA GLU A 293 19.13 -15.67 -5.49
C GLU A 293 20.25 -14.71 -5.08
N ARG A 294 19.96 -13.41 -4.96
CA ARG A 294 20.96 -12.40 -4.59
C ARG A 294 21.46 -12.53 -3.16
N VAL A 295 20.58 -12.92 -2.22
CA VAL A 295 20.97 -13.17 -0.83
C VAL A 295 21.91 -14.38 -0.74
N VAL A 296 21.61 -15.45 -1.48
CA VAL A 296 22.48 -16.64 -1.53
C VAL A 296 23.84 -16.30 -2.16
N GLU A 297 23.83 -15.59 -3.29
CA GLU A 297 25.07 -15.14 -3.95
C GLU A 297 25.92 -14.26 -3.02
N ALA A 298 25.28 -13.39 -2.24
CA ALA A 298 25.93 -12.58 -1.22
C ALA A 298 26.50 -13.40 -0.07
N ALA A 299 25.78 -14.43 0.38
CA ALA A 299 26.28 -15.32 1.43
C ALA A 299 27.53 -16.10 0.97
N VAL A 300 27.55 -16.58 -0.28
CA VAL A 300 28.72 -17.25 -0.84
C VAL A 300 29.88 -16.25 -1.03
N GLY A 301 29.62 -15.11 -1.66
CA GLY A 301 30.66 -14.17 -2.06
C GLY A 301 31.22 -13.28 -0.94
N ALA A 302 30.38 -12.83 -0.02
CA ALA A 302 30.76 -11.90 1.05
C ALA A 302 31.13 -12.61 2.35
N LEU A 303 30.45 -13.72 2.69
CA LEU A 303 30.72 -14.49 3.92
C LEU A 303 31.64 -15.70 3.70
N GLY A 304 31.87 -16.12 2.45
CA GLY A 304 32.65 -17.32 2.16
C GLY A 304 31.93 -18.62 2.56
N ILE A 305 30.60 -18.58 2.66
CA ILE A 305 29.79 -19.74 3.06
C ILE A 305 29.29 -20.47 1.81
N ASP A 306 29.87 -21.62 1.52
CA ASP A 306 29.57 -22.38 0.30
C ASP A 306 28.22 -23.11 0.34
N ALA A 307 27.61 -23.28 1.51
CA ALA A 307 26.34 -23.99 1.70
C ALA A 307 25.22 -23.06 2.20
N ALA A 308 24.41 -22.56 1.27
CA ALA A 308 23.33 -21.62 1.53
C ALA A 308 22.06 -21.97 0.73
N VAL A 309 20.90 -21.61 1.27
CA VAL A 309 19.60 -21.66 0.58
C VAL A 309 18.62 -20.69 1.23
N VAL A 310 17.70 -20.13 0.44
CA VAL A 310 16.55 -19.40 0.98
C VAL A 310 15.30 -20.24 0.79
N TYR A 311 14.55 -20.45 1.86
CA TYR A 311 13.22 -21.04 1.80
C TYR A 311 12.17 -19.93 1.72
N LEU A 312 11.40 -19.86 0.64
CA LEU A 312 10.28 -18.93 0.51
C LEU A 312 8.95 -19.62 0.84
N LEU A 313 8.06 -18.92 1.53
CA LEU A 313 6.74 -19.43 1.85
C LEU A 313 5.83 -19.39 0.62
N ASP A 314 5.36 -20.56 0.22
CA ASP A 314 4.22 -20.70 -0.66
C ASP A 314 2.93 -20.57 0.16
N GLN A 315 2.25 -19.43 0.04
CA GLN A 315 1.03 -19.16 0.81
C GLN A 315 -0.16 -20.04 0.41
N ALA A 316 -0.16 -20.64 -0.78
CA ALA A 316 -1.28 -21.47 -1.23
C ALA A 316 -1.27 -22.84 -0.53
N ASP A 317 -0.09 -23.45 -0.45
CA ASP A 317 0.11 -24.78 0.13
C ASP A 317 0.61 -24.73 1.59
N ASN A 318 0.98 -23.54 2.08
CA ASN A 318 1.65 -23.30 3.36
C ASN A 318 2.96 -24.10 3.50
N VAL A 319 3.77 -24.13 2.44
CA VAL A 319 5.02 -24.90 2.37
C VAL A 319 6.19 -23.95 2.15
N LEU A 320 7.28 -24.15 2.90
CA LEU A 320 8.54 -23.43 2.68
C LEU A 320 9.32 -24.13 1.56
N ARG A 321 9.41 -23.49 0.40
CA ARG A 321 10.07 -24.06 -0.79
C ARG A 321 11.50 -23.52 -0.93
N PRO A 322 12.50 -24.39 -1.11
CA PRO A 322 13.87 -23.95 -1.32
C PRO A 322 14.00 -23.22 -2.65
N VAL A 323 14.71 -22.09 -2.61
CA VAL A 323 15.04 -21.23 -3.73
C VAL A 323 16.54 -20.97 -3.68
N ALA A 324 17.18 -21.11 -4.84
CA ALA A 324 18.62 -20.95 -5.02
C ALA A 324 19.49 -21.78 -4.04
N PRO A 325 19.29 -23.11 -3.90
CA PRO A 325 20.23 -23.93 -3.14
C PRO A 325 21.60 -23.92 -3.81
N THR A 326 22.68 -23.74 -3.04
CA THR A 326 24.05 -23.83 -3.55
C THR A 326 24.53 -25.26 -3.71
N ASP A 327 25.52 -25.48 -4.57
CA ASP A 327 26.15 -26.79 -4.76
C ASP A 327 26.81 -27.29 -3.47
N GLY A 328 27.48 -26.40 -2.71
CA GLY A 328 28.07 -26.76 -1.42
C GLY A 328 27.04 -27.24 -0.38
N LEU A 329 25.79 -26.75 -0.46
CA LEU A 329 24.71 -27.26 0.37
C LEU A 329 24.28 -28.66 -0.08
N HIS A 330 24.27 -28.93 -1.38
CA HIS A 330 23.98 -30.26 -1.92
C HIS A 330 25.03 -31.28 -1.50
N ASP A 331 26.31 -30.90 -1.47
CA ASP A 331 27.40 -31.76 -1.01
C ASP A 331 27.30 -32.10 0.48
N LEU A 332 26.90 -31.14 1.32
CA LEU A 332 26.74 -31.35 2.76
C LEU A 332 25.44 -32.09 3.10
N ARG A 333 24.30 -31.72 2.52
CA ARG A 333 22.97 -32.20 2.95
C ARG A 333 22.31 -33.19 1.98
N GLY A 334 22.78 -33.28 0.74
CA GLY A 334 22.09 -34.00 -0.33
C GLY A 334 20.94 -33.18 -0.90
N GLU A 335 19.87 -33.86 -1.35
CA GLU A 335 18.72 -33.21 -1.99
C GLU A 335 17.99 -32.24 -1.05
N VAL A 336 17.80 -31.00 -1.50
CA VAL A 336 17.11 -29.94 -0.75
C VAL A 336 15.63 -29.95 -1.11
N ALA A 337 14.80 -30.54 -0.26
CA ALA A 337 13.36 -30.68 -0.49
C ALA A 337 12.55 -29.51 0.09
N PRO A 338 11.30 -29.28 -0.41
CA PRO A 338 10.31 -28.43 0.25
C PRO A 338 9.98 -28.88 1.67
N GLU A 339 9.79 -27.92 2.57
CA GLU A 339 9.55 -28.15 4.00
C GLU A 339 8.08 -27.83 4.35
N PRO A 340 7.18 -28.83 4.44
CA PRO A 340 5.79 -28.62 4.84
C PRO A 340 5.69 -28.30 6.34
N PRO A 341 4.54 -27.80 6.84
CA PRO A 341 4.35 -27.47 8.26
C PRO A 341 4.70 -28.64 9.17
N GLY A 342 5.63 -28.44 10.10
CA GLY A 342 6.16 -29.50 10.97
C GLY A 342 7.28 -30.35 10.34
N GLY A 343 7.86 -29.89 9.22
CA GLY A 343 9.07 -30.46 8.59
C GLY A 343 10.34 -30.23 9.42
N SER A 344 11.44 -29.80 8.80
CA SER A 344 12.71 -29.55 9.51
C SER A 344 12.50 -28.64 10.73
N PRO A 345 12.80 -29.12 11.95
CA PRO A 345 12.62 -28.37 13.18
C PRO A 345 13.37 -27.03 13.18
N MET A 346 14.48 -26.91 12.46
CA MET A 346 15.27 -25.68 12.43
C MET A 346 14.62 -24.61 11.56
N VAL A 347 14.24 -24.98 10.33
CA VAL A 347 13.63 -24.05 9.36
C VAL A 347 12.29 -23.54 9.89
N TRP A 348 11.42 -24.44 10.35
CA TRP A 348 10.11 -24.03 10.86
C TRP A 348 10.17 -23.30 12.20
N ARG A 349 11.16 -23.59 13.05
CA ARG A 349 11.33 -22.85 14.31
C ARG A 349 11.79 -21.42 14.04
N ALA A 350 12.74 -21.23 13.12
CA ALA A 350 13.15 -19.89 12.72
C ALA A 350 11.96 -19.11 12.14
N PHE A 351 11.22 -19.71 11.21
CA PHE A 351 10.06 -19.09 10.58
C PHE A 351 8.92 -18.77 11.58
N ALA A 352 8.53 -19.74 12.40
CA ALA A 352 7.36 -19.61 13.27
C ALA A 352 7.60 -18.75 14.50
N ASN A 353 8.84 -18.72 15.01
CA ASN A 353 9.20 -17.92 16.17
C ASN A 353 9.74 -16.53 15.80
N ASP A 354 10.09 -16.32 14.53
CA ASP A 354 10.75 -15.10 14.05
C ASP A 354 12.06 -14.82 14.82
N GLU A 355 12.84 -15.87 15.05
CA GLU A 355 14.12 -15.82 15.78
C GLU A 355 15.21 -16.56 15.02
N THR A 356 16.42 -15.99 14.98
CA THR A 356 17.61 -16.66 14.44
C THR A 356 17.94 -17.91 15.27
N VAL A 357 18.08 -19.06 14.60
CA VAL A 357 18.44 -20.35 15.22
C VAL A 357 19.84 -20.76 14.78
N SER A 358 20.69 -21.22 15.70
CA SER A 358 22.03 -21.73 15.41
C SER A 358 22.23 -23.19 15.84
N LEU A 359 23.02 -23.94 15.07
CA LEU A 359 23.42 -25.30 15.39
C LEU A 359 24.57 -25.26 16.41
N GLY A 360 24.28 -25.62 17.67
CA GLY A 360 25.23 -25.54 18.80
C GLY A 360 24.66 -24.90 20.07
N GLY A 361 23.50 -24.24 19.99
CA GLY A 361 22.75 -23.73 21.14
C GLY A 361 21.92 -24.81 21.87
N SER A 362 20.99 -24.40 22.74
CA SER A 362 20.06 -25.28 23.48
C SER A 362 19.04 -26.05 22.62
N ALA A 363 19.21 -26.04 21.29
CA ALA A 363 18.36 -26.71 20.31
C ALA A 363 18.97 -28.06 19.90
N GLY A 364 18.19 -29.13 19.91
CA GLY A 364 18.64 -30.45 19.44
C GLY A 364 18.84 -30.50 17.93
N ARG A 365 19.77 -31.33 17.43
CA ARG A 365 20.19 -31.50 16.01
C ARG A 365 19.10 -31.97 15.01
N GLY A 366 17.82 -31.94 15.38
CA GLY A 366 16.73 -32.62 14.66
C GLY A 366 16.64 -32.23 13.19
N GLY A 367 16.74 -33.23 12.29
CA GLY A 367 16.60 -33.07 10.84
C GLY A 367 17.84 -32.55 10.09
N VAL A 368 18.94 -32.26 10.79
CA VAL A 368 20.20 -31.79 10.21
C VAL A 368 21.18 -32.97 10.08
N PRO A 369 21.77 -33.23 8.89
CA PRO A 369 22.74 -34.32 8.71
C PRO A 369 24.02 -34.15 9.55
N ASP A 370 24.69 -35.27 9.85
CA ASP A 370 25.93 -35.27 10.63
C ASP A 370 27.12 -34.59 9.91
N SER A 371 27.04 -34.47 8.59
CA SER A 371 27.99 -33.70 7.76
C SER A 371 27.94 -32.19 8.02
N VAL A 372 26.87 -31.68 8.62
CA VAL A 372 26.76 -30.27 9.03
C VAL A 372 27.21 -30.15 10.49
N GLU A 373 28.38 -29.56 10.69
CA GLU A 373 28.96 -29.35 12.02
C GLU A 373 28.51 -28.02 12.64
N SER A 374 28.19 -27.01 11.82
CA SER A 374 27.59 -25.74 12.27
C SER A 374 26.58 -25.19 11.25
N GLY A 375 25.66 -24.32 11.68
CA GLY A 375 24.62 -23.77 10.81
C GLY A 375 23.80 -22.66 11.46
N LEU A 376 23.18 -21.83 10.63
CA LEU A 376 22.42 -20.64 10.99
C LEU A 376 21.13 -20.55 10.16
N TRP A 377 19.99 -20.40 10.81
CA TRP A 377 18.69 -20.20 10.17
C TRP A 377 18.12 -18.86 10.60
N ILE A 378 17.99 -17.93 9.67
CA ILE A 378 17.57 -16.55 9.92
C ILE A 378 16.20 -16.33 9.28
N PRO A 379 15.17 -15.89 10.04
CA PRO A 379 13.86 -15.61 9.47
C PRO A 379 13.93 -14.40 8.51
N LEU A 380 13.06 -14.43 7.50
CA LEU A 380 12.78 -13.32 6.60
C LEU A 380 11.34 -12.84 6.84
N ALA A 381 11.00 -12.65 8.12
CA ALA A 381 9.65 -12.43 8.62
C ALA A 381 8.64 -13.43 8.03
N ALA A 382 7.48 -12.94 7.55
CA ALA A 382 6.42 -13.76 6.98
C ALA A 382 6.74 -14.38 5.60
N HIS A 383 7.90 -14.05 5.01
CA HIS A 383 8.22 -14.44 3.63
C HIS A 383 9.02 -15.73 3.53
N GLY A 384 9.79 -16.10 4.55
CA GLY A 384 10.71 -17.24 4.43
C GLY A 384 11.80 -17.32 5.48
N VAL A 385 12.84 -18.11 5.19
CA VAL A 385 14.02 -18.33 6.04
C VAL A 385 15.28 -18.45 5.18
N LEU A 386 16.33 -17.72 5.53
CA LEU A 386 17.69 -17.95 5.02
C LEU A 386 18.35 -19.04 5.87
N ALA A 387 18.83 -20.10 5.23
CA ALA A 387 19.56 -21.18 5.88
C ALA A 387 20.99 -21.24 5.37
N LEU A 388 21.94 -21.21 6.29
CA LEU A 388 23.38 -21.30 6.07
C LEU A 388 23.90 -22.52 6.84
N ALA A 389 24.81 -23.28 6.23
CA ALA A 389 25.39 -24.47 6.82
C ALA A 389 26.90 -24.53 6.57
N ALA A 390 27.63 -25.25 7.41
CA ALA A 390 29.05 -25.52 7.20
C ALA A 390 29.46 -26.89 7.76
N GLY A 391 30.47 -27.50 7.14
CA GLY A 391 31.09 -28.76 7.59
C GLY A 391 32.10 -28.57 8.73
N GLU A 392 32.35 -27.33 9.15
CA GLU A 392 33.29 -26.97 10.22
C GLU A 392 32.54 -26.54 11.48
N ARG A 393 33.13 -26.76 12.67
CA ARG A 393 32.46 -26.51 13.97
C ARG A 393 32.27 -25.04 14.33
N GLU A 394 33.15 -24.17 13.85
CA GLU A 394 33.19 -22.75 14.23
C GLU A 394 33.17 -21.83 12.99
N ALA A 395 32.46 -22.23 11.94
CA ALA A 395 32.36 -21.44 10.71
C ALA A 395 31.54 -20.14 10.86
N PHE A 396 30.72 -20.04 11.92
CA PHE A 396 29.85 -18.90 12.18
C PHE A 396 30.26 -18.19 13.46
N ASP A 397 31.29 -17.35 13.38
CA ASP A 397 31.65 -16.44 14.46
C ASP A 397 30.63 -15.28 14.58
N GLU A 398 30.80 -14.44 15.61
CA GLU A 398 29.87 -13.34 15.89
C GLU A 398 29.87 -12.28 14.77
N GLU A 399 30.98 -12.11 14.04
CA GLU A 399 31.06 -11.18 12.92
C GLU A 399 30.27 -11.70 11.71
N THR A 400 30.52 -12.95 11.31
CA THR A 400 29.81 -13.64 10.23
C THR A 400 28.31 -13.69 10.50
N ARG A 401 27.92 -13.97 11.75
CA ARG A 401 26.51 -13.98 12.17
C ARG A 401 25.85 -12.61 11.97
N ARG A 402 26.52 -11.52 12.38
CA ARG A 402 25.99 -10.15 12.21
C ARG A 402 25.83 -9.76 10.75
N VAL A 403 26.80 -10.13 9.90
CA VAL A 403 26.73 -9.83 8.47
C VAL A 403 25.61 -10.64 7.80
N ALA A 404 25.43 -11.91 8.17
CA ALA A 404 24.31 -12.73 7.69
C ALA A 404 22.94 -12.17 8.12
N GLU A 405 22.81 -11.72 9.37
CA GLU A 405 21.60 -11.04 9.86
C GLU A 405 21.33 -9.73 9.11
N HIS A 406 22.36 -8.99 8.74
CA HIS A 406 22.21 -7.77 7.94
C HIS A 406 21.71 -8.05 6.51
N LEU A 407 22.23 -9.11 5.87
CA LEU A 407 21.75 -9.56 4.57
C LEU A 407 20.28 -10.00 4.64
N ALA A 408 19.92 -10.78 5.66
CA ALA A 408 18.55 -11.22 5.88
C ALA A 408 17.60 -10.04 6.11
N ALA A 409 17.97 -9.06 6.93
CA ALA A 409 17.16 -7.85 7.16
C ALA A 409 16.98 -7.02 5.87
N THR A 410 18.01 -6.93 5.03
CA THR A 410 17.92 -6.26 3.72
C THR A 410 16.97 -7.00 2.77
N ALA A 411 17.03 -8.34 2.78
CA ALA A 411 16.14 -9.20 2.01
C ALA A 411 14.69 -9.07 2.47
N GLU A 412 14.45 -9.15 3.78
CA GLU A 412 13.14 -8.97 4.40
C GLU A 412 12.48 -7.65 3.98
N ALA A 413 13.19 -6.53 4.14
CA ALA A 413 12.68 -5.21 3.75
C ALA A 413 12.32 -5.13 2.26
N THR A 414 13.09 -5.82 1.41
CA THR A 414 12.83 -5.87 -0.04
C THR A 414 11.64 -6.76 -0.37
N LEU A 415 11.51 -7.93 0.27
CA LEU A 415 10.36 -8.82 0.13
C LEU A 415 9.06 -8.12 0.58
N ASP A 416 9.12 -7.37 1.68
CA ASP A 416 8.03 -6.53 2.16
C ASP A 416 7.61 -5.47 1.14
N ARG A 417 8.58 -4.81 0.51
CA ARG A 417 8.30 -3.84 -0.55
C ARG A 417 7.59 -4.49 -1.74
N ILE A 418 8.13 -5.62 -2.22
CA ILE A 418 7.55 -6.37 -3.36
C ILE A 418 6.13 -6.84 -3.03
N ALA A 419 5.92 -7.41 -1.85
CA ALA A 419 4.59 -7.86 -1.41
C ALA A 419 3.59 -6.71 -1.31
N ARG A 420 4.02 -5.55 -0.80
CA ARG A 420 3.19 -4.34 -0.69
C ARG A 420 2.82 -3.78 -2.06
N GLU A 421 3.77 -3.71 -2.98
CA GLU A 421 3.54 -3.27 -4.36
C GLU A 421 2.52 -4.18 -5.06
N ALA A 422 2.70 -5.50 -4.98
CA ALA A 422 1.77 -6.47 -5.55
C ALA A 422 0.35 -6.36 -4.95
N ALA A 423 0.23 -6.10 -3.63
CA ALA A 423 -1.05 -5.88 -2.97
C ALA A 423 -1.73 -4.58 -3.42
N VAL A 424 -0.97 -3.49 -3.58
CA VAL A 424 -1.48 -2.21 -4.08
C VAL A 424 -2.01 -2.38 -5.50
N GLU A 425 -1.25 -2.99 -6.41
CA GLU A 425 -1.69 -3.25 -7.78
C GLU A 425 -2.94 -4.12 -7.85
N ALA A 426 -3.04 -5.14 -6.98
CA ALA A 426 -4.24 -5.96 -6.90
C ALA A 426 -5.46 -5.15 -6.45
N ARG A 427 -5.28 -4.26 -5.46
CA ARG A 427 -6.34 -3.39 -4.96
C ARG A 427 -6.77 -2.34 -5.97
N GLU A 428 -5.85 -1.75 -6.72
CA GLU A 428 -6.16 -0.81 -7.81
C GLU A 428 -6.96 -1.49 -8.91
N ARG A 429 -6.60 -2.73 -9.28
CA ARG A 429 -7.38 -3.54 -10.23
C ARG A 429 -8.80 -3.81 -9.73
N GLU A 430 -8.97 -4.13 -8.45
CA GLU A 430 -10.29 -4.34 -7.83
C GLU A 430 -11.11 -3.03 -7.83
N LEU A 431 -10.51 -1.91 -7.43
CA LEU A 431 -11.18 -0.61 -7.40
C LEU A 431 -11.57 -0.14 -8.81
N ALA A 432 -10.72 -0.36 -9.82
CA ALA A 432 -11.04 -0.05 -11.21
C ALA A 432 -12.25 -0.86 -11.69
N GLU A 433 -12.34 -2.14 -11.33
CA GLU A 433 -13.50 -2.98 -11.66
C GLU A 433 -14.77 -2.54 -10.94
N GLN A 434 -14.68 -2.21 -9.64
CA GLN A 434 -15.80 -1.66 -8.88
C GLN A 434 -16.30 -0.33 -9.45
N ASN A 435 -15.39 0.57 -9.83
CA ASN A 435 -15.74 1.84 -10.45
C ASN A 435 -16.43 1.64 -11.81
N ARG A 436 -15.91 0.76 -12.67
CA ARG A 436 -16.58 0.41 -13.95
C ARG A 436 -18.00 -0.11 -13.72
N ARG A 437 -18.20 -0.97 -12.70
CA ARG A 437 -19.52 -1.48 -12.33
C ARG A 437 -20.47 -0.37 -11.85
N LEU A 438 -19.97 0.55 -11.02
CA LEU A 438 -20.76 1.69 -10.52
C LEU A 438 -21.14 2.67 -11.63
N GLU A 439 -20.22 2.95 -12.58
CA GLU A 439 -20.49 3.78 -13.75
C GLU A 439 -21.57 3.16 -14.66
N GLY A 440 -21.54 1.83 -14.84
CA GLY A 440 -22.59 1.10 -15.56
C GLY A 440 -23.97 1.21 -14.88
N LEU A 441 -24.00 1.05 -13.56
CA LEU A 441 -25.20 1.22 -12.73
C LEU A 441 -25.79 2.64 -12.81
N GLY A 442 -24.93 3.66 -12.76
CA GLY A 442 -25.34 5.06 -12.87
C GLY A 442 -25.97 5.36 -14.23
N ARG A 443 -25.32 4.91 -15.31
CA ARG A 443 -25.80 5.12 -16.69
C ARG A 443 -27.20 4.57 -16.90
N ILE A 444 -27.44 3.33 -16.51
CA ILE A 444 -28.73 2.66 -16.72
C ILE A 444 -29.86 3.35 -15.94
N ASN A 445 -29.63 3.71 -14.68
CA ASN A 445 -30.63 4.41 -13.86
C ASN A 445 -31.00 5.79 -14.42
N ASP A 446 -30.04 6.51 -15.00
CA ASP A 446 -30.31 7.80 -15.64
C ASP A 446 -31.18 7.64 -16.90
N ILE A 447 -30.98 6.57 -17.68
CA ILE A 447 -31.82 6.24 -18.85
C ILE A 447 -33.27 6.06 -18.42
N ILE A 448 -33.54 5.23 -17.40
CA ILE A 448 -34.91 4.97 -16.91
C ILE A 448 -35.58 6.27 -16.47
N ARG A 449 -34.92 7.04 -15.60
CA ARG A 449 -35.48 8.29 -15.07
C ARG A 449 -35.80 9.30 -16.16
N GLU A 450 -35.04 9.28 -17.26
CA GLU A 450 -35.30 10.12 -18.43
C GLU A 450 -36.54 9.63 -19.19
N ILE A 451 -36.69 8.31 -19.37
CA ILE A 451 -37.86 7.71 -20.03
C ILE A 451 -39.12 7.94 -19.19
N ASP A 452 -39.10 7.64 -17.88
CA ASP A 452 -40.25 7.82 -16.98
C ASP A 452 -40.81 9.24 -17.02
N ARG A 453 -39.92 10.25 -17.08
CA ARG A 453 -40.30 11.66 -17.16
C ARG A 453 -41.03 11.99 -18.46
N GLU A 454 -40.70 11.35 -19.57
CA GLU A 454 -41.39 11.54 -20.84
C GLU A 454 -42.70 10.75 -20.88
N LEU A 455 -42.71 9.52 -20.36
CA LEU A 455 -43.93 8.70 -20.29
C LEU A 455 -45.07 9.42 -19.54
N VAL A 456 -44.75 10.14 -18.47
CA VAL A 456 -45.74 10.91 -17.70
C VAL A 456 -46.30 12.10 -18.49
N ARG A 457 -45.51 12.69 -19.38
CA ARG A 457 -45.91 13.89 -20.16
C ARG A 457 -46.62 13.54 -21.45
N ALA A 458 -46.36 12.35 -21.98
CA ALA A 458 -46.93 11.92 -23.24
C ALA A 458 -48.46 11.86 -23.20
N THR A 459 -49.06 12.27 -24.31
CA THR A 459 -50.50 12.43 -24.46
C THR A 459 -51.12 11.43 -25.43
N SER A 460 -50.31 10.73 -26.23
CA SER A 460 -50.76 9.68 -27.14
C SER A 460 -49.90 8.41 -27.04
N VAL A 461 -50.43 7.31 -27.58
CA VAL A 461 -49.72 6.02 -27.67
C VAL A 461 -48.48 6.15 -28.56
N GLU A 462 -48.60 6.83 -29.70
CA GLU A 462 -47.50 7.03 -30.63
C GLU A 462 -46.35 7.86 -30.02
N GLU A 463 -46.69 8.87 -29.20
CA GLU A 463 -45.71 9.68 -28.48
C GLU A 463 -44.93 8.86 -27.45
N ILE A 464 -45.63 7.97 -26.72
CA ILE A 464 -45.01 7.03 -25.78
C ILE A 464 -44.04 6.08 -26.51
N GLU A 465 -44.53 5.41 -27.56
CA GLU A 465 -43.76 4.39 -28.28
C GLU A 465 -42.49 4.98 -28.92
N ALA A 466 -42.61 6.16 -29.55
CA ALA A 466 -41.46 6.87 -30.12
C ALA A 466 -40.47 7.32 -29.04
N ALA A 467 -40.95 7.92 -27.95
CA ALA A 467 -40.09 8.44 -26.88
C ALA A 467 -39.24 7.34 -26.23
N VAL A 468 -39.82 6.16 -25.98
CA VAL A 468 -39.11 5.00 -25.40
C VAL A 468 -37.95 4.57 -26.31
N CYS A 469 -38.24 4.31 -27.59
CA CYS A 469 -37.23 3.84 -28.55
C CYS A 469 -36.10 4.88 -28.73
N GLU A 470 -36.46 6.15 -28.89
CA GLU A 470 -35.49 7.23 -29.07
C GLU A 470 -34.60 7.43 -27.83
N ARG A 471 -35.15 7.32 -26.61
CA ARG A 471 -34.36 7.53 -25.38
C ARG A 471 -33.46 6.34 -25.05
N LEU A 472 -33.86 5.12 -25.42
CA LEU A 472 -33.02 3.94 -25.31
C LEU A 472 -31.82 3.99 -26.27
N THR A 473 -31.96 4.60 -27.44
CA THR A 473 -30.91 4.63 -28.47
C THR A 473 -30.14 5.95 -28.56
N ARG A 474 -30.58 6.99 -27.85
CA ARG A 474 -29.92 8.31 -27.82
C ARG A 474 -28.44 8.17 -27.45
N GLU A 475 -27.59 8.91 -28.14
CA GLU A 475 -26.14 8.93 -27.90
C GLU A 475 -25.47 7.55 -27.97
N GLY A 476 -26.09 6.58 -28.67
CA GLY A 476 -25.55 5.23 -28.81
C GLY A 476 -25.58 4.41 -27.53
N ARG A 477 -26.50 4.72 -26.60
CA ARG A 477 -26.71 3.95 -25.35
C ARG A 477 -27.02 2.48 -25.61
N PHE A 478 -27.86 2.22 -26.61
CA PHE A 478 -28.09 0.91 -27.22
C PHE A 478 -28.09 1.07 -28.73
N ALA A 479 -27.72 0.02 -29.47
CA ALA A 479 -27.57 0.08 -30.92
C ALA A 479 -28.90 0.25 -31.65
N PHE A 480 -29.94 -0.47 -31.21
CA PHE A 480 -31.26 -0.46 -31.83
C PHE A 480 -32.34 -0.83 -30.81
N ALA A 481 -33.49 -0.17 -30.87
CA ALA A 481 -34.65 -0.48 -30.03
C ALA A 481 -35.95 -0.28 -30.82
N TRP A 482 -36.93 -1.14 -30.57
CA TRP A 482 -38.25 -1.03 -31.19
C TRP A 482 -39.36 -1.58 -30.31
N LEU A 483 -40.57 -1.04 -30.52
CA LEU A 483 -41.82 -1.48 -29.91
C LEU A 483 -42.71 -2.05 -31.01
N GLY A 484 -43.32 -3.19 -30.75
CA GLY A 484 -44.25 -3.84 -31.65
C GLY A 484 -45.51 -4.32 -30.95
N GLU A 485 -46.61 -4.33 -31.67
CA GLU A 485 -47.89 -4.89 -31.24
C GLU A 485 -48.08 -6.29 -31.85
N ARG A 486 -48.86 -7.13 -31.17
CA ARG A 486 -49.37 -8.37 -31.74
C ARG A 486 -50.65 -8.11 -32.56
N ASP A 487 -50.57 -8.27 -33.88
CA ASP A 487 -51.73 -8.29 -34.78
C ASP A 487 -51.98 -9.74 -35.25
N GLY A 488 -52.84 -10.46 -34.52
CA GLY A 488 -53.14 -11.87 -34.75
C GLY A 488 -51.93 -12.78 -34.55
N GLU A 489 -51.42 -13.34 -35.66
CA GLU A 489 -50.27 -14.26 -35.71
C GLU A 489 -48.95 -13.54 -36.12
N VAL A 490 -48.96 -12.20 -36.20
CA VAL A 490 -47.80 -11.41 -36.62
C VAL A 490 -47.51 -10.32 -35.59
N VAL A 491 -46.22 -10.06 -35.33
CA VAL A 491 -45.78 -8.91 -34.54
C VAL A 491 -45.47 -7.75 -35.48
N THR A 492 -46.21 -6.65 -35.35
CA THR A 492 -46.10 -5.48 -36.22
C THR A 492 -45.35 -4.35 -35.49
N PRO A 493 -44.20 -3.89 -36.00
CA PRO A 493 -43.47 -2.77 -35.42
C PRO A 493 -44.28 -1.46 -35.49
N ARG A 494 -44.44 -0.78 -34.36
CA ARG A 494 -45.11 0.53 -34.29
C ARG A 494 -44.13 1.69 -34.17
N ALA A 495 -43.08 1.52 -33.36
CA ALA A 495 -41.98 2.48 -33.23
C ALA A 495 -40.63 1.78 -33.27
N ARG A 496 -39.61 2.48 -33.79
CA ARG A 496 -38.23 1.99 -33.86
C ARG A 496 -37.25 3.16 -33.86
N ALA A 497 -36.10 2.98 -33.24
CA ALA A 497 -35.01 3.95 -33.22
C ALA A 497 -33.64 3.24 -33.14
N GLY A 498 -32.56 3.95 -33.45
CA GLY A 498 -31.21 3.41 -33.53
C GLY A 498 -30.74 3.09 -34.95
N ASP A 499 -29.51 2.60 -35.05
CA ASP A 499 -28.84 2.43 -36.34
C ASP A 499 -29.40 1.23 -37.12
N ARG A 500 -29.31 1.30 -38.46
CA ARG A 500 -29.67 0.19 -39.40
C ARG A 500 -31.13 -0.28 -39.29
N ALA A 501 -32.08 0.67 -39.30
CA ALA A 501 -33.54 0.48 -39.24
C ALA A 501 -34.15 -0.60 -40.15
N GLY A 502 -33.45 -1.04 -41.20
CA GLY A 502 -33.89 -2.12 -42.08
C GLY A 502 -33.70 -3.54 -41.50
N TYR A 503 -33.32 -3.72 -40.23
CA TYR A 503 -33.28 -5.06 -39.61
C TYR A 503 -34.63 -5.78 -39.68
N LEU A 504 -35.68 -5.07 -39.26
CA LEU A 504 -37.05 -5.60 -39.21
C LEU A 504 -37.61 -5.92 -40.59
N ASP A 505 -37.11 -5.24 -41.63
CA ASP A 505 -37.54 -5.46 -43.02
C ASP A 505 -36.99 -6.77 -43.62
N ASP A 506 -35.95 -7.35 -42.99
CA ASP A 506 -35.22 -8.54 -43.46
C ASP A 506 -35.52 -9.82 -42.66
N ILE A 507 -36.37 -9.75 -41.62
CA ILE A 507 -36.72 -10.87 -40.74
C ILE A 507 -38.22 -11.17 -40.79
N SER A 508 -38.59 -12.41 -40.46
CA SER A 508 -40.01 -12.77 -40.28
C SER A 508 -40.42 -12.49 -38.83
N LEU A 509 -41.55 -11.81 -38.68
CA LEU A 509 -42.19 -11.52 -37.39
C LEU A 509 -43.47 -12.34 -37.18
N GLU A 510 -43.63 -13.44 -37.91
CA GLU A 510 -44.76 -14.38 -37.77
C GLU A 510 -44.53 -15.32 -36.57
N LEU A 511 -45.54 -15.44 -35.70
CA LEU A 511 -45.54 -16.31 -34.50
C LEU A 511 -45.43 -17.81 -34.84
N SER A 512 -45.84 -18.20 -36.06
CA SER A 512 -45.78 -19.57 -36.55
C SER A 512 -44.43 -19.96 -37.18
N ALA A 513 -43.47 -19.03 -37.26
CA ALA A 513 -42.16 -19.28 -37.85
C ALA A 513 -41.25 -20.09 -36.92
N ASP A 514 -40.77 -21.26 -37.36
CA ASP A 514 -39.73 -22.02 -36.66
C ASP A 514 -38.43 -21.20 -36.56
N GLY A 515 -37.94 -20.98 -35.33
CA GLY A 515 -36.73 -20.18 -35.07
C GLY A 515 -36.94 -18.68 -35.28
N GLY A 516 -38.06 -18.16 -34.77
CA GLY A 516 -38.42 -16.74 -34.79
C GLY A 516 -37.40 -15.83 -34.09
N ASP A 517 -37.45 -14.53 -34.38
CA ASP A 517 -36.66 -13.50 -33.69
C ASP A 517 -36.97 -13.51 -32.18
N PRO A 518 -36.00 -13.14 -31.31
CA PRO A 518 -36.23 -13.08 -29.86
C PRO A 518 -37.48 -12.28 -29.43
N ALA A 519 -37.87 -11.26 -30.20
CA ALA A 519 -39.10 -10.52 -29.96
C ALA A 519 -40.37 -11.36 -30.19
N VAL A 520 -40.38 -12.19 -31.23
CA VAL A 520 -41.50 -13.10 -31.53
C VAL A 520 -41.59 -14.18 -30.46
N GLU A 521 -40.46 -14.72 -30.03
CA GLU A 521 -40.40 -15.70 -28.94
C GLU A 521 -40.91 -15.12 -27.62
N SER A 522 -40.57 -13.86 -27.33
CA SER A 522 -41.05 -13.17 -26.12
C SER A 522 -42.57 -12.95 -26.15
N VAL A 523 -43.13 -12.55 -27.30
CA VAL A 523 -44.60 -12.43 -27.47
C VAL A 523 -45.30 -13.80 -27.37
N ALA A 524 -44.71 -14.85 -27.97
CA ALA A 524 -45.30 -16.19 -27.97
C ALA A 524 -45.29 -16.86 -26.59
N SER A 525 -44.19 -16.73 -25.85
CA SER A 525 -44.04 -17.30 -24.50
C SER A 525 -44.71 -16.43 -23.43
N GLY A 526 -44.77 -15.12 -23.65
CA GLY A 526 -45.13 -14.15 -22.62
C GLY A 526 -44.04 -13.93 -21.56
N ASP A 527 -42.83 -14.44 -21.80
CA ASP A 527 -41.64 -14.33 -20.94
C ASP A 527 -40.57 -13.44 -21.59
N VAL A 528 -39.58 -13.02 -20.79
CA VAL A 528 -38.43 -12.23 -21.25
C VAL A 528 -37.43 -13.14 -21.98
N THR A 529 -37.15 -12.84 -23.24
CA THR A 529 -36.14 -13.53 -24.04
C THR A 529 -34.83 -12.75 -24.02
N HIS A 530 -33.73 -13.39 -23.62
CA HIS A 530 -32.40 -12.77 -23.55
C HIS A 530 -31.36 -13.63 -24.27
N VAL A 531 -30.61 -13.00 -25.16
CA VAL A 531 -29.48 -13.58 -25.89
C VAL A 531 -28.22 -12.81 -25.52
N ALA A 532 -27.38 -13.44 -24.68
CA ALA A 532 -26.11 -12.86 -24.23
C ALA A 532 -25.11 -12.71 -25.38
N ASP A 533 -25.00 -13.71 -26.26
CA ASP A 533 -24.21 -13.59 -27.49
C ASP A 533 -24.89 -14.28 -28.70
N VAL A 534 -25.23 -13.50 -29.71
CA VAL A 534 -25.82 -13.96 -30.99
C VAL A 534 -24.87 -14.90 -31.75
N VAL A 535 -23.57 -14.87 -31.46
CA VAL A 535 -22.61 -15.83 -32.04
C VAL A 535 -22.86 -17.24 -31.50
N GLU A 536 -23.27 -17.38 -30.25
CA GLU A 536 -23.47 -18.67 -29.56
C GLU A 536 -24.83 -19.30 -29.84
N THR A 537 -25.79 -18.55 -30.42
CA THR A 537 -27.11 -19.08 -30.80
C THR A 537 -27.08 -20.03 -31.99
N THR A 538 -28.18 -20.77 -32.17
CA THR A 538 -28.30 -21.84 -33.17
C THR A 538 -28.09 -21.31 -34.58
N ARG A 539 -27.25 -22.00 -35.37
CA ARG A 539 -26.93 -21.57 -36.75
C ARG A 539 -28.11 -21.66 -37.72
N ALA A 540 -29.16 -22.39 -37.35
CA ALA A 540 -30.37 -22.59 -38.15
C ALA A 540 -31.31 -21.36 -38.14
N ASP A 541 -31.17 -20.49 -37.14
CA ASP A 541 -32.06 -19.35 -36.95
C ASP A 541 -31.80 -18.31 -38.04
N ARG A 542 -32.84 -17.96 -38.80
CA ARG A 542 -32.70 -17.09 -39.98
C ARG A 542 -32.33 -15.66 -39.59
N TRP A 543 -32.88 -15.16 -38.48
CA TRP A 543 -32.63 -13.81 -37.97
C TRP A 543 -31.16 -13.61 -37.56
N ARG A 544 -30.48 -14.67 -37.11
CA ARG A 544 -29.07 -14.62 -36.65
C ARG A 544 -28.12 -14.06 -37.71
N ARG A 545 -28.27 -14.48 -38.97
CA ARG A 545 -27.42 -13.97 -40.07
C ARG A 545 -27.63 -12.48 -40.29
N THR A 546 -28.88 -12.04 -40.22
CA THR A 546 -29.30 -10.65 -40.39
C THR A 546 -28.82 -9.77 -39.23
N ALA A 547 -28.89 -10.28 -38.00
CA ALA A 547 -28.40 -9.61 -36.78
C ALA A 547 -26.86 -9.43 -36.81
N LEU A 548 -26.12 -10.51 -37.11
CA LEU A 548 -24.65 -10.45 -37.21
C LEU A 548 -24.16 -9.57 -38.37
N ALA A 549 -24.84 -9.59 -39.52
CA ALA A 549 -24.54 -8.70 -40.64
C ALA A 549 -24.71 -7.22 -40.26
N ARG A 550 -25.58 -6.94 -39.30
CA ARG A 550 -25.82 -5.61 -38.72
C ARG A 550 -25.04 -5.35 -37.44
N GLY A 551 -24.15 -6.28 -37.04
CA GLY A 551 -23.23 -6.10 -35.92
C GLY A 551 -23.89 -6.23 -34.55
N TYR A 552 -25.11 -6.75 -34.46
CA TYR A 552 -25.74 -7.01 -33.16
C TYR A 552 -25.13 -8.26 -32.55
N ARG A 553 -24.64 -8.14 -31.32
CA ARG A 553 -24.01 -9.21 -30.54
C ARG A 553 -24.88 -9.66 -29.38
N SER A 554 -25.74 -8.82 -28.82
CA SER A 554 -26.68 -9.22 -27.77
C SER A 554 -28.07 -8.64 -28.03
N ILE A 555 -29.11 -9.31 -27.51
CA ILE A 555 -30.51 -8.94 -27.71
C ILE A 555 -31.30 -9.24 -26.44
N ILE A 556 -32.20 -8.33 -26.06
CA ILE A 556 -33.24 -8.58 -25.06
C ILE A 556 -34.59 -8.17 -25.60
N ALA A 557 -35.59 -9.03 -25.42
CA ALA A 557 -36.98 -8.76 -25.71
C ALA A 557 -37.83 -8.99 -24.47
N THR A 558 -38.63 -7.98 -24.13
CA THR A 558 -39.48 -7.96 -22.95
C THR A 558 -40.94 -7.76 -23.37
N PRO A 559 -41.87 -8.59 -22.87
CA PRO A 559 -43.29 -8.42 -23.16
C PRO A 559 -43.82 -7.16 -22.46
N VAL A 560 -44.67 -6.41 -23.15
CA VAL A 560 -45.30 -5.19 -22.62
C VAL A 560 -46.74 -5.56 -22.25
N ARG A 561 -47.00 -5.82 -20.97
CA ARG A 561 -48.29 -6.30 -20.46
C ARG A 561 -48.71 -5.52 -19.22
N TYR A 562 -49.99 -5.17 -19.14
CA TYR A 562 -50.56 -4.57 -17.93
C TYR A 562 -51.95 -5.12 -17.64
N ASP A 563 -52.18 -5.60 -16.40
CA ASP A 563 -53.47 -6.13 -15.92
C ASP A 563 -54.12 -7.18 -16.86
N GLY A 564 -53.29 -8.06 -17.44
CA GLY A 564 -53.74 -9.09 -18.38
C GLY A 564 -53.96 -8.63 -19.82
N VAL A 565 -53.73 -7.34 -20.13
CA VAL A 565 -53.76 -6.79 -21.48
C VAL A 565 -52.35 -6.81 -22.10
N ASP A 566 -52.22 -7.45 -23.26
CA ASP A 566 -50.99 -7.50 -24.05
C ASP A 566 -50.89 -6.29 -24.98
N TYR A 567 -49.93 -5.40 -24.71
CA TYR A 567 -49.61 -4.27 -25.59
C TYR A 567 -48.51 -4.60 -26.60
N GLY A 568 -47.85 -5.76 -26.45
CA GLY A 568 -46.88 -6.31 -27.40
C GLY A 568 -45.50 -6.54 -26.80
N VAL A 569 -44.44 -6.05 -27.44
CA VAL A 569 -43.04 -6.32 -27.06
C VAL A 569 -42.15 -5.09 -27.24
N LEU A 570 -41.22 -4.93 -26.31
CA LEU A 570 -40.07 -4.02 -26.41
C LEU A 570 -38.83 -4.86 -26.67
N ALA A 571 -38.12 -4.60 -27.75
CA ALA A 571 -36.89 -5.32 -28.09
C ALA A 571 -35.71 -4.35 -28.27
N VAL A 572 -34.59 -4.67 -27.64
CA VAL A 572 -33.37 -3.85 -27.56
C VAL A 572 -32.16 -4.69 -27.96
N TYR A 573 -31.26 -4.10 -28.76
CA TYR A 573 -30.13 -4.76 -29.39
C TYR A 573 -28.86 -3.95 -29.13
N ASP A 574 -27.73 -4.64 -28.95
CA ASP A 574 -26.43 -4.00 -28.74
C ASP A 574 -25.31 -4.63 -29.58
N HIS A 575 -24.21 -3.88 -29.77
CA HIS A 575 -23.00 -4.32 -30.47
C HIS A 575 -22.04 -5.11 -29.58
N GLU A 576 -22.18 -4.99 -28.25
CA GLU A 576 -21.41 -5.73 -27.27
C GLU A 576 -22.07 -7.08 -26.94
N ALA A 577 -21.26 -8.10 -26.73
CA ALA A 577 -21.73 -9.35 -26.14
C ALA A 577 -21.99 -9.12 -24.64
N ASP A 578 -23.04 -9.75 -24.11
CA ASP A 578 -23.48 -9.67 -22.72
C ASP A 578 -23.80 -8.23 -22.22
N ALA A 579 -24.19 -7.33 -23.14
CA ALA A 579 -24.57 -5.95 -22.80
C ALA A 579 -25.77 -5.90 -21.82
N PHE A 580 -26.63 -6.93 -21.86
CA PHE A 580 -27.82 -7.06 -21.02
C PHE A 580 -27.60 -7.99 -19.83
N GLY A 581 -26.54 -7.75 -19.06
CA GLY A 581 -26.28 -8.47 -17.81
C GLY A 581 -27.46 -8.40 -16.81
N PRO A 582 -27.41 -9.15 -15.69
CA PRO A 582 -28.56 -9.36 -14.79
C PRO A 582 -29.28 -8.09 -14.35
N LEU A 583 -28.50 -7.06 -14.02
CA LEU A 583 -29.00 -5.76 -13.61
C LEU A 583 -29.71 -5.00 -14.75
N THR A 584 -29.10 -4.95 -15.95
CA THR A 584 -29.69 -4.28 -17.12
C THR A 584 -30.99 -4.96 -17.52
N LYS A 585 -31.02 -6.30 -17.45
CA LYS A 585 -32.22 -7.11 -17.69
C LYS A 585 -33.34 -6.74 -16.73
N GLU A 586 -33.10 -6.73 -15.41
CA GLU A 586 -34.09 -6.36 -14.40
C GLU A 586 -34.66 -4.96 -14.64
N VAL A 587 -33.78 -4.01 -14.96
CA VAL A 587 -34.17 -2.64 -15.29
C VAL A 587 -35.09 -2.57 -16.51
N LEU A 588 -34.74 -3.25 -17.60
CA LEU A 588 -35.54 -3.19 -18.83
C LEU A 588 -36.90 -3.87 -18.68
N VAL A 589 -36.99 -4.88 -17.81
CA VAL A 589 -38.27 -5.48 -17.42
C VAL A 589 -39.13 -4.46 -16.68
N GLU A 590 -38.60 -3.80 -15.66
CA GLU A 590 -39.34 -2.76 -14.90
C GLU A 590 -39.77 -1.59 -15.80
N LEU A 591 -38.90 -1.22 -16.76
CA LEU A 591 -39.24 -0.22 -17.77
C LEU A 591 -40.41 -0.67 -18.63
N SER A 592 -40.45 -1.94 -19.05
CA SER A 592 -41.54 -2.48 -19.88
C SER A 592 -42.88 -2.44 -19.15
N ASP A 593 -42.89 -2.76 -17.86
CA ASP A 593 -44.08 -2.62 -17.01
C ASP A 593 -44.54 -1.16 -16.90
N THR A 594 -43.60 -0.23 -16.80
CA THR A 594 -43.90 1.21 -16.74
C THR A 594 -44.44 1.73 -18.07
N VAL A 595 -43.89 1.27 -19.20
CA VAL A 595 -44.41 1.57 -20.54
C VAL A 595 -45.83 1.03 -20.70
N ALA A 596 -46.09 -0.22 -20.28
CA ALA A 596 -47.42 -0.83 -20.37
C ALA A 596 -48.49 -0.02 -19.58
N ARG A 597 -48.13 0.46 -18.38
CA ARG A 597 -48.99 1.36 -17.58
C ARG A 597 -49.28 2.67 -18.30
N ALA A 598 -48.27 3.27 -18.92
CA ALA A 598 -48.41 4.53 -19.64
C ALA A 598 -49.30 4.37 -20.88
N LEU A 599 -49.11 3.29 -21.65
CA LEU A 599 -49.94 2.94 -22.82
C LEU A 599 -51.41 2.78 -22.42
N ASN A 600 -51.68 1.97 -21.39
CA ASN A 600 -53.03 1.80 -20.85
C ASN A 600 -53.68 3.14 -20.44
N ALA A 601 -52.92 4.01 -19.77
CA ALA A 601 -53.42 5.31 -19.35
C ALA A 601 -53.68 6.28 -20.51
N ALA A 602 -52.93 6.17 -21.61
CA ALA A 602 -53.15 6.95 -22.83
C ALA A 602 -54.39 6.46 -23.60
N GLU A 603 -54.58 5.14 -23.73
CA GLU A 603 -55.76 4.55 -24.39
C GLU A 603 -57.06 4.89 -23.66
N ILE A 604 -57.08 4.81 -22.32
CA ILE A 604 -58.25 5.21 -21.51
C ILE A 604 -58.59 6.69 -21.76
N ARG A 605 -57.58 7.57 -21.83
CA ARG A 605 -57.79 9.00 -22.13
C ARG A 605 -58.36 9.22 -23.52
N LEU A 606 -57.86 8.51 -24.53
CA LEU A 606 -58.37 8.57 -25.91
C LEU A 606 -59.82 8.06 -26.01
N ALA A 607 -60.16 6.98 -25.29
CA ALA A 607 -61.51 6.43 -25.24
C ALA A 607 -62.53 7.39 -24.62
N LEU A 608 -62.11 8.23 -23.68
CA LEU A 608 -62.97 9.22 -23.01
C LEU A 608 -63.15 10.53 -23.81
N GLY A 609 -62.34 10.77 -24.85
CA GLY A 609 -62.24 12.05 -25.56
C GLY A 609 -62.80 12.10 -26.99
N SER A 610 -63.30 11.00 -27.57
CA SER A 610 -63.76 10.99 -28.97
C SER A 610 -65.24 11.43 -29.12
N ASP A 611 -65.52 12.33 -30.08
CA ASP A 611 -66.87 12.91 -30.34
C ASP A 611 -67.79 11.99 -31.15
N ALA A 612 -67.30 10.81 -31.54
CA ALA A 612 -68.00 9.90 -32.42
C ALA A 612 -68.23 8.56 -31.71
N VAL A 613 -69.51 8.25 -31.45
CA VAL A 613 -69.92 7.13 -30.60
C VAL A 613 -70.69 6.09 -31.43
N VAL A 614 -70.42 4.81 -31.21
CA VAL A 614 -71.22 3.69 -31.69
C VAL A 614 -72.13 3.26 -30.53
N GLU A 615 -73.44 3.38 -30.72
CA GLU A 615 -74.42 2.89 -29.75
C GLU A 615 -74.73 1.43 -30.08
N VAL A 616 -74.61 0.56 -29.09
CA VAL A 616 -74.93 -0.86 -29.21
C VAL A 616 -76.00 -1.24 -28.22
N GLU A 617 -76.94 -2.05 -28.67
CA GLU A 617 -77.97 -2.65 -27.84
C GLU A 617 -77.64 -4.13 -27.63
N LEU A 618 -77.49 -4.52 -26.37
CA LEU A 618 -77.15 -5.89 -25.98
C LEU A 618 -78.29 -6.47 -25.16
N ASP A 619 -78.65 -7.71 -25.46
CA ASP A 619 -79.45 -8.54 -24.56
C ASP A 619 -78.51 -9.46 -23.81
N ILE A 620 -78.49 -9.30 -22.49
CA ILE A 620 -77.64 -10.08 -21.58
C ILE A 620 -78.57 -10.91 -20.71
N ARG A 621 -78.40 -12.23 -20.68
CA ARG A 621 -79.16 -13.04 -19.73
C ARG A 621 -78.72 -12.68 -18.30
N ALA A 622 -79.64 -12.08 -17.56
CA ALA A 622 -79.37 -11.51 -16.25
C ALA A 622 -79.73 -12.47 -15.10
N VAL A 623 -80.29 -13.65 -15.37
CA VAL A 623 -80.72 -14.63 -14.35
C VAL A 623 -79.60 -15.04 -13.37
N ASP A 624 -78.34 -14.90 -13.76
CA ASP A 624 -77.19 -15.21 -12.91
C ASP A 624 -76.66 -13.99 -12.14
N THR A 625 -77.17 -12.80 -12.44
CA THR A 625 -76.85 -11.56 -11.73
C THR A 625 -77.77 -11.39 -10.53
N ALA A 626 -77.29 -10.70 -9.49
CA ALA A 626 -78.11 -10.39 -8.32
C ALA A 626 -79.39 -9.63 -8.72
N LEU A 627 -79.29 -8.54 -9.48
CA LEU A 627 -80.48 -7.77 -9.85
C LEU A 627 -81.43 -8.53 -10.80
N GLY A 628 -80.92 -9.41 -11.66
CA GLY A 628 -81.77 -10.24 -12.51
C GLY A 628 -82.56 -11.30 -11.75
N ARG A 629 -81.93 -12.00 -10.78
CA ARG A 629 -82.66 -12.91 -9.88
C ARG A 629 -83.74 -12.18 -9.11
N PHE A 630 -83.42 -11.01 -8.58
CA PHE A 630 -84.38 -10.19 -7.84
C PHE A 630 -85.57 -9.78 -8.72
N ALA A 631 -85.31 -9.29 -9.94
CA ALA A 631 -86.36 -8.91 -10.88
C ALA A 631 -87.30 -10.08 -11.22
N THR A 632 -86.75 -11.28 -11.45
CA THR A 632 -87.53 -12.49 -11.73
C THR A 632 -88.32 -12.98 -10.52
N GLU A 633 -87.74 -12.97 -9.31
CA GLU A 633 -88.43 -13.43 -8.10
C GLU A 633 -89.55 -12.47 -7.68
N ALA A 634 -89.33 -11.17 -7.87
CA ALA A 634 -90.31 -10.13 -7.56
C ALA A 634 -91.31 -9.86 -8.70
N ASP A 635 -91.20 -10.57 -9.83
CA ASP A 635 -92.01 -10.36 -11.05
C ASP A 635 -92.17 -8.87 -11.42
N THR A 636 -91.03 -8.17 -11.43
CA THR A 636 -91.01 -6.71 -11.57
C THR A 636 -89.90 -6.28 -12.52
N ARG A 637 -90.07 -5.10 -13.10
CA ARG A 637 -89.09 -4.49 -13.98
C ARG A 637 -88.21 -3.50 -13.24
N LEU A 638 -86.90 -3.64 -13.43
CA LEU A 638 -85.91 -2.75 -12.82
C LEU A 638 -85.23 -1.89 -13.89
N ASP A 639 -85.18 -0.58 -13.67
CA ASP A 639 -84.33 0.33 -14.44
C ASP A 639 -83.15 0.75 -13.56
N VAL A 640 -81.92 0.40 -13.98
CA VAL A 640 -80.67 0.63 -13.24
C VAL A 640 -80.03 1.93 -13.71
N HIS A 641 -79.78 2.82 -12.76
CA HIS A 641 -79.34 4.20 -13.01
C HIS A 641 -77.84 4.40 -12.81
N GLY A 642 -77.19 3.57 -11.99
CA GLY A 642 -75.77 3.70 -11.75
C GLY A 642 -75.22 2.63 -10.81
N ALA A 643 -73.90 2.44 -10.89
CA ALA A 643 -73.17 1.56 -10.00
C ALA A 643 -71.87 2.23 -9.54
N VAL A 644 -71.58 2.18 -8.25
CA VAL A 644 -70.40 2.78 -7.62
C VAL A 644 -69.66 1.70 -6.84
N PRO A 645 -68.34 1.53 -7.02
CA PRO A 645 -67.55 0.63 -6.17
C PRO A 645 -67.67 1.01 -4.69
N ALA A 646 -67.97 0.04 -3.82
CA ALA A 646 -68.19 0.25 -2.39
C ALA A 646 -67.09 -0.35 -1.49
N GLY A 647 -66.18 -1.17 -2.06
CA GLY A 647 -65.08 -1.85 -1.35
C GLY A 647 -64.42 -2.91 -2.25
N GLU A 648 -63.52 -3.74 -1.69
CA GLU A 648 -62.92 -4.89 -2.41
C GLU A 648 -64.02 -5.90 -2.81
N GLY A 649 -64.39 -5.91 -4.09
CA GLY A 649 -65.36 -6.86 -4.64
C GLY A 649 -66.83 -6.51 -4.40
N GLU A 650 -67.13 -5.35 -3.79
CA GLU A 650 -68.50 -4.88 -3.52
C GLU A 650 -68.86 -3.70 -4.43
N VAL A 651 -70.07 -3.75 -4.99
CA VAL A 651 -70.60 -2.71 -5.87
C VAL A 651 -71.96 -2.26 -5.33
N ARG A 652 -72.10 -0.95 -5.13
CA ARG A 652 -73.36 -0.32 -4.76
C ARG A 652 -74.10 0.08 -6.03
N VAL A 653 -75.33 -0.37 -6.18
CA VAL A 653 -76.14 -0.15 -7.37
C VAL A 653 -77.41 0.62 -7.00
N PHE A 654 -77.74 1.59 -7.84
CA PHE A 654 -78.93 2.43 -7.72
C PHE A 654 -79.90 2.09 -8.85
N PHE A 655 -81.14 1.77 -8.50
CA PHE A 655 -82.17 1.38 -9.46
C PHE A 655 -83.56 1.85 -9.02
N SER A 656 -84.52 1.77 -9.93
CA SER A 656 -85.93 2.11 -9.66
C SER A 656 -86.87 1.08 -10.24
N SER A 657 -88.01 0.88 -9.58
CA SER A 657 -89.15 0.12 -10.11
C SER A 657 -90.42 0.99 -10.13
N ASP A 658 -91.34 0.62 -11.00
CA ASP A 658 -92.72 1.15 -11.01
C ASP A 658 -93.55 0.57 -9.85
N ASP A 659 -93.17 -0.60 -9.33
CA ASP A 659 -93.81 -1.25 -8.18
C ASP A 659 -93.16 -0.86 -6.85
N ASP A 660 -93.93 -0.90 -5.75
CA ASP A 660 -93.36 -0.77 -4.40
C ASP A 660 -92.81 -2.14 -3.94
N LEU A 661 -91.49 -2.25 -3.98
CA LEU A 661 -90.73 -3.45 -3.66
C LEU A 661 -90.56 -3.69 -2.16
N GLU A 662 -91.22 -2.90 -1.29
CA GLU A 662 -91.08 -3.00 0.16
C GLU A 662 -91.55 -4.36 0.71
N ALA A 663 -92.50 -5.02 0.04
CA ALA A 663 -92.93 -6.38 0.40
C ALA A 663 -91.96 -7.48 -0.11
N ALA A 664 -91.23 -7.23 -1.20
CA ALA A 664 -90.27 -8.16 -1.80
C ALA A 664 -88.89 -8.13 -1.11
N LEU A 665 -88.63 -7.10 -0.29
CA LEU A 665 -87.40 -6.88 0.49
C LEU A 665 -86.98 -8.05 1.37
N GLY A 666 -87.95 -8.72 2.02
CA GLY A 666 -87.69 -9.69 3.07
C GLY A 666 -87.16 -11.03 2.55
N ASP A 667 -87.76 -11.55 1.48
CA ASP A 667 -87.42 -12.87 0.94
C ASP A 667 -86.26 -12.80 -0.06
N ALA A 668 -86.17 -11.73 -0.86
CA ALA A 668 -85.21 -11.65 -1.97
C ALA A 668 -83.75 -11.37 -1.55
N VAL A 669 -83.49 -10.73 -0.40
CA VAL A 669 -82.12 -10.53 0.10
C VAL A 669 -81.47 -11.87 0.49
N ALA A 670 -82.25 -12.85 0.94
CA ALA A 670 -81.75 -14.16 1.36
C ALA A 670 -81.35 -15.06 0.18
N THR A 671 -81.99 -14.91 -0.98
CA THR A 671 -81.82 -15.76 -2.17
C THR A 671 -80.88 -15.17 -3.23
N THR A 672 -80.61 -13.85 -3.19
CA THR A 672 -80.09 -13.14 -4.36
C THR A 672 -78.62 -12.68 -4.29
N SER A 673 -77.90 -12.98 -3.19
CA SER A 673 -76.51 -12.52 -2.97
C SER A 673 -76.37 -11.00 -2.86
N MET A 674 -77.44 -10.30 -2.48
CA MET A 674 -77.41 -8.88 -2.11
C MET A 674 -77.04 -8.76 -0.63
N GLN A 675 -76.09 -7.89 -0.30
CA GLN A 675 -75.65 -7.66 1.08
C GLN A 675 -76.49 -6.59 1.79
N SER A 676 -76.99 -5.60 1.04
CA SER A 676 -77.88 -4.57 1.57
C SER A 676 -78.91 -4.18 0.53
N PHE A 677 -80.07 -3.72 0.99
CA PHE A 677 -81.11 -3.14 0.16
C PHE A 677 -81.85 -2.08 1.00
N GLU A 678 -81.93 -0.86 0.48
CA GLU A 678 -82.57 0.27 1.16
C GLU A 678 -83.44 1.07 0.19
N ARG A 679 -84.65 1.45 0.63
CA ARG A 679 -85.52 2.38 -0.10
C ARG A 679 -84.98 3.79 0.06
N LEU A 680 -84.69 4.46 -1.05
CA LEU A 680 -84.26 5.84 -1.05
C LEU A 680 -85.46 6.79 -1.03
N GLY A 681 -85.30 7.94 -0.36
CA GLY A 681 -86.34 8.96 -0.29
C GLY A 681 -86.76 9.54 -1.66
N PRO A 682 -87.92 10.22 -1.74
CA PRO A 682 -88.42 10.80 -2.99
C PRO A 682 -87.40 11.82 -3.54
N GLY A 683 -86.97 11.61 -4.78
CA GLY A 683 -86.04 12.50 -5.47
C GLY A 683 -86.72 13.33 -6.52
N SER A 684 -86.29 14.58 -6.68
CA SER A 684 -86.62 15.37 -7.86
C SER A 684 -86.04 14.69 -9.10
N GLY A 685 -86.86 14.42 -10.13
CA GLY A 685 -86.41 13.94 -11.44
C GLY A 685 -86.79 12.50 -11.81
N PHE A 686 -87.40 11.70 -10.94
CA PHE A 686 -87.68 10.27 -11.21
C PHE A 686 -89.17 9.90 -11.33
N GLY A 687 -90.06 10.90 -11.41
CA GLY A 687 -91.51 10.67 -11.52
C GLY A 687 -92.12 9.99 -10.29
N ASP A 688 -93.12 9.13 -10.50
CA ASP A 688 -93.83 8.36 -9.46
C ASP A 688 -93.12 7.03 -9.09
N ARG A 689 -91.88 6.81 -9.59
CA ARG A 689 -91.12 5.56 -9.43
C ARG A 689 -90.38 5.53 -8.10
N THR A 690 -90.39 4.38 -7.42
CA THR A 690 -89.67 4.22 -6.16
C THR A 690 -88.21 3.84 -6.43
N ARG A 691 -87.28 4.48 -5.70
CA ARG A 691 -85.83 4.28 -5.86
C ARG A 691 -85.26 3.43 -4.74
N TYR A 692 -84.27 2.63 -5.08
CA TYR A 692 -83.62 1.69 -4.19
C TYR A 692 -82.10 1.73 -4.36
N GLU A 693 -81.40 1.52 -3.26
CA GLU A 693 -79.96 1.30 -3.18
C GLU A 693 -79.73 -0.15 -2.75
N ALA A 694 -78.87 -0.89 -3.46
CA ALA A 694 -78.44 -2.21 -3.04
C ALA A 694 -76.92 -2.38 -3.14
N THR A 695 -76.34 -3.10 -2.19
CA THR A 695 -74.93 -3.53 -2.28
C THR A 695 -74.88 -4.98 -2.73
N VAL A 696 -74.15 -5.24 -3.81
CA VAL A 696 -74.02 -6.56 -4.41
C VAL A 696 -72.55 -6.96 -4.50
N SER A 697 -72.26 -8.24 -4.28
CA SER A 697 -70.92 -8.78 -4.45
C SER A 697 -70.71 -9.24 -5.89
N GLY A 698 -69.54 -8.95 -6.45
CA GLY A 698 -69.13 -9.40 -7.78
C GLY A 698 -69.37 -8.37 -8.90
N VAL A 699 -69.25 -8.84 -10.15
CA VAL A 699 -69.32 -8.00 -11.35
C VAL A 699 -70.77 -7.71 -11.69
N THR A 700 -71.09 -6.43 -11.86
CA THR A 700 -72.41 -5.96 -12.30
C THR A 700 -72.38 -5.58 -13.78
N ILE A 701 -73.53 -5.58 -14.45
CA ILE A 701 -73.61 -5.19 -15.87
C ILE A 701 -73.00 -3.79 -16.12
N PRO A 702 -73.34 -2.73 -15.35
CA PRO A 702 -72.72 -1.41 -15.56
C PRO A 702 -71.19 -1.39 -15.35
N THR A 703 -70.68 -2.15 -14.38
CA THR A 703 -69.23 -2.19 -14.10
C THR A 703 -68.46 -3.02 -15.12
N ALA A 704 -69.05 -4.11 -15.64
CA ALA A 704 -68.47 -4.89 -16.73
C ALA A 704 -68.36 -4.07 -18.03
N LEU A 705 -69.38 -3.28 -18.34
CA LEU A 705 -69.38 -2.39 -19.50
C LEU A 705 -68.33 -1.29 -19.36
N ALA A 706 -68.24 -0.67 -18.18
CA ALA A 706 -67.22 0.33 -17.88
C ALA A 706 -65.79 -0.24 -18.01
N ARG A 707 -65.53 -1.44 -17.48
CA ARG A 707 -64.25 -2.16 -17.64
C ARG A 707 -63.92 -2.51 -19.09
N SER A 708 -64.96 -2.72 -19.90
CA SER A 708 -64.83 -3.02 -21.33
C SER A 708 -64.74 -1.76 -22.19
N GLY A 709 -64.59 -0.58 -21.57
CA GLY A 709 -64.44 0.70 -22.27
C GLY A 709 -65.75 1.28 -22.84
N ALA A 710 -66.90 0.85 -22.31
CA ALA A 710 -68.22 1.31 -22.75
C ALA A 710 -68.98 2.01 -21.63
N ARG A 711 -69.74 3.04 -21.97
CA ARG A 711 -70.64 3.71 -21.03
C ARG A 711 -72.03 3.11 -21.15
N ALA A 712 -72.56 2.57 -20.07
CA ALA A 712 -73.96 2.17 -20.02
C ALA A 712 -74.85 3.42 -20.01
N ARG A 713 -75.70 3.57 -21.02
CA ARG A 713 -76.70 4.65 -21.12
C ARG A 713 -77.99 4.26 -20.42
N ARG A 714 -78.39 3.01 -20.59
CA ARG A 714 -79.59 2.44 -19.98
C ARG A 714 -79.38 0.96 -19.74
N VAL A 715 -79.72 0.50 -18.54
CA VAL A 715 -79.77 -0.92 -18.21
C VAL A 715 -81.14 -1.22 -17.65
N ARG A 716 -81.87 -2.07 -18.35
CA ARG A 716 -83.22 -2.48 -17.97
C ARG A 716 -83.26 -3.98 -17.82
N ILE A 717 -83.83 -4.43 -16.72
CA ILE A 717 -83.93 -5.85 -16.39
C ILE A 717 -85.41 -6.19 -16.34
N ASP A 718 -85.81 -7.15 -17.19
CA ASP A 718 -87.19 -7.61 -17.34
C ASP A 718 -87.17 -9.11 -17.63
N ASP A 719 -87.98 -9.90 -16.93
CA ASP A 719 -88.08 -11.38 -17.07
C ASP A 719 -86.72 -12.11 -17.18
N GLY A 720 -85.75 -11.72 -16.35
CA GLY A 720 -84.43 -12.36 -16.31
C GLY A 720 -83.50 -12.02 -17.48
N VAL A 721 -83.88 -11.11 -18.37
CA VAL A 721 -83.05 -10.56 -19.45
C VAL A 721 -82.77 -9.08 -19.17
N ALA A 722 -81.51 -8.68 -19.31
CA ALA A 722 -81.09 -7.30 -19.23
C ALA A 722 -80.88 -6.74 -20.64
N THR A 723 -81.74 -5.83 -21.06
CA THR A 723 -81.54 -5.02 -22.27
C THR A 723 -80.70 -3.80 -21.93
N VAL A 724 -79.54 -3.69 -22.57
CA VAL A 724 -78.53 -2.68 -22.28
C VAL A 724 -78.25 -1.86 -23.53
N ALA A 725 -78.46 -0.54 -23.43
CA ALA A 725 -77.91 0.42 -24.37
C ALA A 725 -76.55 0.89 -23.87
N ALA A 726 -75.49 0.59 -24.61
CA ALA A 726 -74.12 0.99 -24.30
C ALA A 726 -73.52 1.86 -25.41
N GLU A 727 -72.79 2.88 -25.00
CA GLU A 727 -72.08 3.81 -25.87
C GLU A 727 -70.59 3.45 -25.92
N LEU A 728 -70.08 3.25 -27.14
CA LEU A 728 -68.69 2.88 -27.44
C LEU A 728 -68.00 3.99 -28.22
N SER A 729 -66.69 4.16 -28.05
CA SER A 729 -65.89 4.97 -28.99
C SER A 729 -65.89 4.34 -30.39
N ARG A 730 -65.88 5.15 -31.46
CA ARG A 730 -65.72 4.63 -32.84
C ARG A 730 -64.43 3.85 -33.09
N SER A 731 -63.41 4.05 -32.26
CA SER A 731 -62.15 3.29 -32.33
C SER A 731 -62.27 1.87 -31.76
N THR A 732 -63.34 1.58 -31.01
CA THR A 732 -63.54 0.28 -30.37
C THR A 732 -64.19 -0.71 -31.35
N ASP A 733 -63.53 -1.85 -31.60
CA ASP A 733 -64.15 -2.93 -32.37
C ASP A 733 -65.33 -3.52 -31.59
N VAL A 734 -66.54 -3.43 -32.18
CA VAL A 734 -67.78 -3.89 -31.55
C VAL A 734 -67.76 -5.40 -31.28
N ARG A 735 -67.15 -6.19 -32.17
CA ARG A 735 -67.07 -7.64 -32.00
C ARG A 735 -66.13 -8.01 -30.86
N GLU A 736 -64.98 -7.34 -30.74
CA GLU A 736 -64.06 -7.54 -29.63
C GLU A 736 -64.68 -7.08 -28.30
N PHE A 737 -65.35 -5.93 -28.29
CA PHE A 737 -66.11 -5.45 -27.14
C PHE A 737 -67.19 -6.46 -26.69
N VAL A 738 -68.02 -6.95 -27.63
CA VAL A 738 -69.02 -7.99 -27.31
C VAL A 738 -68.34 -9.27 -26.81
N GLY A 739 -67.16 -9.62 -27.34
CA GLY A 739 -66.34 -10.71 -26.83
C GLY A 739 -65.92 -10.53 -25.36
N ARG A 740 -65.47 -9.32 -24.99
CA ARG A 740 -65.12 -8.97 -23.61
C ARG A 740 -66.33 -9.03 -22.67
N VAL A 741 -67.48 -8.52 -23.10
CA VAL A 741 -68.73 -8.62 -22.32
C VAL A 741 -69.17 -10.08 -22.18
N LYS A 742 -69.02 -10.91 -23.23
CA LYS A 742 -69.29 -12.35 -23.20
C LYS A 742 -68.41 -13.12 -22.22
N ALA A 743 -67.19 -12.67 -21.97
CA ALA A 743 -66.33 -13.30 -20.98
C ALA A 743 -66.91 -13.16 -19.55
N ALA A 744 -67.58 -12.05 -19.26
CA ALA A 744 -68.27 -11.85 -17.99
C ALA A 744 -69.69 -12.44 -17.99
N PHE A 745 -70.40 -12.38 -19.13
CA PHE A 745 -71.76 -12.85 -19.30
C PHE A 745 -71.89 -13.68 -20.59
N PRO A 746 -71.69 -15.02 -20.52
CA PRO A 746 -71.57 -15.89 -21.70
C PRO A 746 -72.75 -15.82 -22.67
N GLU A 747 -73.96 -15.63 -22.14
CA GLU A 747 -75.21 -15.48 -22.90
C GLU A 747 -75.51 -13.99 -23.16
N THR A 748 -74.65 -13.35 -23.93
CA THR A 748 -74.83 -11.97 -24.43
C THR A 748 -75.06 -11.98 -25.94
N GLU A 749 -76.12 -11.32 -26.42
CA GLU A 749 -76.42 -11.13 -27.84
C GLU A 749 -76.41 -9.65 -28.22
N LEU A 750 -75.85 -9.33 -29.39
CA LEU A 750 -75.92 -8.00 -29.97
C LEU A 750 -77.25 -7.87 -30.73
N VAL A 751 -78.16 -7.04 -30.22
CA VAL A 751 -79.50 -6.83 -30.74
C VAL A 751 -79.49 -5.80 -31.85
N ALA A 752 -78.83 -4.67 -31.61
CA ALA A 752 -78.74 -3.58 -32.55
C ALA A 752 -77.39 -2.86 -32.45
N ARG A 753 -76.97 -2.27 -33.58
CA ARG A 753 -75.85 -1.34 -33.66
C ARG A 753 -76.31 -0.12 -34.42
N HIS A 754 -76.10 1.04 -33.81
CA HIS A 754 -76.38 2.33 -34.39
C HIS A 754 -75.09 3.14 -34.42
N ASP A 755 -74.61 3.46 -35.62
CA ASP A 755 -73.53 4.42 -35.78
C ASP A 755 -74.12 5.82 -35.59
N GLY A 756 -73.84 6.43 -34.44
CA GLY A 756 -74.30 7.76 -34.08
C GLY A 756 -73.24 8.83 -34.38
N GLU A 757 -73.70 10.05 -34.57
CA GLU A 757 -72.95 11.23 -34.17
C GLU A 757 -73.56 11.70 -32.84
N ARG A 758 -72.73 12.12 -31.90
CA ARG A 758 -73.22 12.73 -30.67
C ARG A 758 -73.97 14.00 -31.07
N LEU A 759 -75.31 13.98 -31.07
CA LEU A 759 -76.10 15.22 -31.19
C LEU A 759 -75.65 16.14 -30.05
N ASP A 760 -75.19 17.33 -30.43
CA ASP A 760 -74.57 18.36 -29.60
C ASP A 760 -74.92 18.27 -28.10
N ARG A 761 -73.93 17.88 -27.31
CA ARG A 761 -73.45 18.80 -26.29
C ARG A 761 -71.95 18.92 -26.48
N PRO A 762 -71.41 20.08 -26.90
CA PRO A 762 -70.00 20.34 -26.69
C PRO A 762 -69.72 20.15 -25.20
N ALA A 763 -68.51 19.71 -24.85
CA ALA A 763 -68.01 19.80 -23.48
C ALA A 763 -68.48 21.16 -22.92
N SER A 764 -69.41 21.13 -21.96
CA SER A 764 -70.22 22.30 -21.64
C SER A 764 -69.32 23.51 -21.50
N ASP A 765 -69.60 24.60 -22.22
CA ASP A 765 -69.03 25.89 -21.85
C ASP A 765 -69.25 26.01 -20.34
N PRO A 766 -68.21 26.22 -19.51
CA PRO A 766 -68.38 26.30 -18.06
C PRO A 766 -69.47 27.31 -17.66
N THR A 767 -69.78 28.24 -18.56
CA THR A 767 -70.88 29.20 -18.45
C THR A 767 -72.27 28.55 -18.52
N GLU A 768 -72.47 27.52 -19.34
CA GLU A 768 -73.72 26.77 -19.54
C GLU A 768 -74.04 25.86 -18.34
N THR A 769 -73.02 25.22 -17.75
CA THR A 769 -73.17 24.42 -16.52
C THR A 769 -73.65 25.28 -15.35
N LEU A 770 -73.25 26.55 -15.32
CA LEU A 770 -73.59 27.55 -14.30
C LEU A 770 -74.90 28.30 -14.59
N GLU A 771 -75.58 28.04 -15.72
CA GLU A 771 -76.93 28.55 -15.96
C GLU A 771 -77.91 27.93 -14.96
N GLY A 772 -78.97 28.64 -14.57
CA GLY A 772 -79.92 28.17 -13.55
C GLY A 772 -79.47 28.38 -12.09
N LEU A 773 -78.18 28.65 -11.84
CA LEU A 773 -77.74 29.21 -10.56
C LEU A 773 -78.15 30.68 -10.47
N THR A 774 -78.74 31.06 -9.33
CA THR A 774 -78.90 32.48 -8.99
C THR A 774 -77.54 33.15 -8.87
N ASP A 775 -77.47 34.46 -9.10
CA ASP A 775 -76.21 35.21 -8.98
C ASP A 775 -75.56 35.00 -7.61
N ARG A 776 -76.37 34.91 -6.55
CA ARG A 776 -75.87 34.66 -5.19
C ARG A 776 -75.30 33.25 -5.02
N GLN A 777 -75.90 32.24 -5.63
CA GLN A 777 -75.36 30.87 -5.62
C GLN A 777 -74.05 30.76 -6.41
N ARG A 778 -73.98 31.43 -7.57
CA ARG A 778 -72.77 31.46 -8.41
C ARG A 778 -71.61 32.16 -7.69
N GLU A 779 -71.89 33.28 -7.02
CA GLU A 779 -70.92 34.03 -6.22
C GLU A 779 -70.40 33.19 -5.04
N VAL A 780 -71.29 32.56 -4.28
CA VAL A 780 -70.93 31.69 -3.13
C VAL A 780 -70.07 30.52 -3.57
N LEU A 781 -70.47 29.81 -4.63
CA LEU A 781 -69.75 28.64 -5.16
C LEU A 781 -68.35 29.02 -5.69
N ARG A 782 -68.26 30.10 -6.47
CA ARG A 782 -66.99 30.58 -7.02
C ARG A 782 -66.03 31.04 -5.92
N THR A 783 -66.55 31.73 -4.91
CA THR A 783 -65.75 32.21 -3.78
C THR A 783 -65.24 31.04 -2.94
N ALA A 784 -66.07 30.04 -2.67
CA ALA A 784 -65.64 28.82 -1.99
C ALA A 784 -64.55 28.06 -2.78
N TYR A 785 -64.71 27.95 -4.10
CA TYR A 785 -63.70 27.30 -4.95
C TYR A 785 -62.35 28.03 -4.93
N LEU A 786 -62.36 29.34 -5.17
CA LEU A 786 -61.13 30.15 -5.20
C LEU A 786 -60.47 30.30 -3.82
N SER A 787 -61.21 30.12 -2.74
CA SER A 787 -60.67 30.19 -1.37
C SER A 787 -60.07 28.87 -0.88
N GLY A 788 -60.01 27.83 -1.72
CA GLY A 788 -59.52 26.50 -1.32
C GLY A 788 -60.42 25.77 -0.32
N TYR A 789 -61.71 26.13 -0.24
CA TYR A 789 -62.68 25.48 0.67
C TYR A 789 -62.85 23.98 0.38
N PHE A 790 -62.65 23.58 -0.88
CA PHE A 790 -62.82 22.20 -1.35
C PHE A 790 -61.52 21.36 -1.32
N GLU A 791 -60.37 21.95 -1.01
CA GLU A 791 -59.08 21.26 -1.00
C GLU A 791 -58.87 20.37 0.24
N ARG A 792 -57.90 19.44 0.18
CA ARG A 792 -57.49 18.61 1.34
C ARG A 792 -55.97 18.67 1.55
N PRO A 793 -55.49 19.23 2.68
CA PRO A 793 -56.26 19.91 3.74
C PRO A 793 -56.90 21.22 3.23
N ARG A 794 -58.02 21.65 3.84
CA ARG A 794 -58.74 22.87 3.40
C ARG A 794 -57.95 24.12 3.76
N ASP A 795 -57.81 25.05 2.81
CA ASP A 795 -57.14 26.33 3.03
C ASP A 795 -57.99 27.33 3.81
N ARG A 796 -59.32 27.29 3.63
CA ARG A 796 -60.27 28.08 4.41
C ARG A 796 -61.50 27.29 4.82
N THR A 797 -61.97 27.59 6.02
CA THR A 797 -63.21 27.04 6.59
C THR A 797 -64.44 27.75 6.03
N GLY A 798 -65.60 27.09 6.06
CA GLY A 798 -66.84 27.70 5.56
C GLY A 798 -67.29 28.92 6.38
N GLU A 799 -66.81 29.06 7.62
CA GLU A 799 -67.05 30.24 8.44
C GLU A 799 -66.26 31.46 7.93
N GLU A 800 -64.98 31.27 7.62
CA GLU A 800 -64.11 32.32 7.06
C GLU A 800 -64.55 32.75 5.64
N VAL A 801 -65.06 31.81 4.85
CA VAL A 801 -65.63 32.13 3.52
C VAL A 801 -66.95 32.89 3.67
N ALA A 802 -67.81 32.49 4.61
CA ALA A 802 -69.06 33.19 4.89
C ALA A 802 -68.82 34.63 5.39
N GLU A 803 -67.83 34.83 6.26
CA GLU A 803 -67.40 36.16 6.73
C GLU A 803 -66.95 37.05 5.55
N SER A 804 -66.16 36.49 4.62
CA SER A 804 -65.71 37.22 3.43
C SER A 804 -66.86 37.63 2.48
N LEU A 805 -67.99 36.93 2.54
CA LEU A 805 -69.20 37.19 1.74
C LEU A 805 -70.24 38.02 2.49
N GLY A 806 -69.96 38.43 3.74
CA GLY A 806 -70.85 39.21 4.58
C GLY A 806 -72.16 38.49 4.97
N ILE A 807 -72.14 37.16 5.05
CA ILE A 807 -73.31 36.32 5.39
C ILE A 807 -72.99 35.37 6.54
N SER A 808 -74.04 34.81 7.16
CA SER A 808 -73.86 33.74 8.14
C SER A 808 -73.37 32.45 7.48
N GLN A 809 -72.62 31.64 8.24
CA GLN A 809 -72.18 30.32 7.81
C GLN A 809 -73.34 29.40 7.40
N SER A 810 -74.50 29.49 8.06
CA SER A 810 -75.71 28.75 7.67
C SER A 810 -76.23 29.15 6.28
N THR A 811 -76.21 30.45 5.97
CA THR A 811 -76.65 31.00 4.69
C THR A 811 -75.68 30.63 3.57
N PHE A 812 -74.38 30.65 3.86
CA PHE A 812 -73.33 30.16 2.95
C PHE A 812 -73.54 28.68 2.60
N ASN A 813 -73.72 27.82 3.61
CA ASN A 813 -73.96 26.39 3.41
C ASN A 813 -75.26 26.12 2.62
N ASP A 814 -76.33 26.86 2.88
CA ASP A 814 -77.59 26.71 2.13
C ASP A 814 -77.47 27.11 0.66
N HIS A 815 -76.79 28.23 0.37
CA HIS A 815 -76.54 28.64 -1.01
C HIS A 815 -75.59 27.68 -1.73
N LEU A 816 -74.54 27.22 -1.05
CA LEU A 816 -73.60 26.26 -1.59
C LEU A 816 -74.27 24.93 -1.90
N ARG A 817 -75.05 24.39 -0.96
CA ARG A 817 -75.77 23.11 -1.14
C ARG A 817 -76.80 23.18 -2.27
N ARG A 818 -77.53 24.28 -2.42
CA ARG A 818 -78.46 24.46 -3.56
C ARG A 818 -77.70 24.64 -4.89
N ALA A 819 -76.53 25.27 -4.86
CA ALA A 819 -75.69 25.40 -6.05
C ALA A 819 -75.15 24.04 -6.49
N GLU A 820 -74.59 23.27 -5.57
CA GLU A 820 -74.14 21.89 -5.75
C GLU A 820 -75.30 21.00 -6.23
N GLN A 821 -76.48 21.09 -5.63
CA GLN A 821 -77.65 20.31 -6.07
C GLN A 821 -78.07 20.64 -7.50
N THR A 822 -78.07 21.92 -7.88
CA THR A 822 -78.42 22.35 -9.25
C THR A 822 -77.38 21.86 -10.27
N LEU A 823 -76.09 21.89 -9.89
CA LEU A 823 -74.99 21.39 -10.72
C LEU A 823 -75.02 19.86 -10.83
N TYR A 824 -75.20 19.15 -9.73
CA TYR A 824 -75.28 17.70 -9.70
C TYR A 824 -76.51 17.18 -10.43
N ALA A 825 -77.67 17.82 -10.31
CA ALA A 825 -78.84 17.46 -11.12
C ALA A 825 -78.55 17.58 -12.62
N ARG A 826 -77.79 18.60 -13.06
CA ARG A 826 -77.41 18.74 -14.47
C ARG A 826 -76.35 17.73 -14.92
N ILE A 827 -75.43 17.36 -14.03
CA ILE A 827 -74.34 16.42 -14.31
C ILE A 827 -74.85 14.97 -14.31
N PHE A 828 -75.76 14.62 -13.40
CA PHE A 828 -76.21 13.25 -13.15
C PHE A 828 -77.62 12.94 -13.67
N ASP A 829 -78.57 13.88 -13.66
CA ASP A 829 -79.96 13.67 -14.12
C ASP A 829 -80.14 14.08 -15.60
N GLY A 830 -79.12 13.92 -16.44
CA GLY A 830 -79.20 14.24 -17.86
C GLY A 830 -80.39 13.58 -18.56
N ASP A 831 -81.46 14.36 -18.74
CA ASP A 831 -82.78 14.06 -19.31
C ASP A 831 -83.72 13.13 -18.51
N SER A 832 -84.43 13.71 -17.54
CA SER A 832 -85.80 13.28 -17.17
C SER A 832 -86.90 14.20 -17.70
N SER A 833 -86.55 15.17 -18.55
CA SER A 833 -87.49 16.17 -19.07
C SER A 833 -87.46 16.24 -20.60
N VAL A 834 -87.77 15.12 -21.26
CA VAL A 834 -88.35 15.12 -22.61
C VAL A 834 -89.47 14.09 -22.59
N GLY A 835 -90.70 14.58 -22.79
CA GLY A 835 -91.90 13.75 -22.91
C GLY A 835 -92.03 13.08 -24.28
#